data_AF-A0A968XB02-F1
#
_entry.id   AF-A0A968XB02-F1
#
_cell.length_a   1.000
_cell.length_b   1.000
_cell.length_c   1.000
_cell.angle_alpha   90.00
_cell.angle_beta   90.00
_cell.angle_gamma   90.00
#
_symmetry.space_group_name_H-M   'P 1'
#
loop_
_entity.id
_entity.type
_entity.pdbx_description
1 polymer ?
#
loop_
_entity_poly.entity_id
_entity_poly.type
_entity_poly.pdbx_seq_one_letter_code
_entity_poly.pdbx_strand_id
1 'polypeptide(L)'
;MDRTLQSTSVLQTATRTISTDLTTSISPALRDQLPLPSYVSNANDLFDGGNVRFAGDRYGDTLDTAGNILARVNGQGWQIQDAVGGTDKIDTFRFDLPLYDLGGSNLHISLAGSAEVRLIRDLNGNRLIDDGEVVASANTFSGFGATIDRSAMMFGEYYLQVQNWGNNSFNYDLQVSYEKFNDLLGKERIFANSEIFSGFVDSNNASDSYHFSLDRTQNFNLNLRNVNATTDFRLVSDGNNNGRIDDGEILVDYYYQGATTQPITLIHQQLAAGNYFLQVNQSNLYQGSSQYEIMMGCDWFTNNLSDDAIMNTARAAYIPDSRIGHQDLIDIMRSAKDYGTIDAVELRDLKAIVGHGDTLWMPKATQVLAGKVWNPNLANQKSGIDGFGAGSSAEHLERMIGKWFLGSDRPGIPDAIVSVTVSWDSGLPLPVVNRAPIAYQRAEGSLFQNGISYLDIDQGAVGDCYFLASLGAVALHTPNRIANMFTDNGNGTFAVRFFVNGQENYVTVDRFLPTHSNGAFVYANNSSGLGNWDARNELWVALAEKAYAQINQEYNEFEWLGPVPIPTGIRQDGTNTYAGIAGGWATDALTHITGLSTIPRQDLSSGALFWASNTVSEMLTAFNQGRMVVVNTTRPDNADVVVGNHVYTLTGYDASTGQFSLYNPWKSGPILYRTASQLMDDFDSWDATTAA
;
A
#
# COMPACT_ATOMS: atom_id res chain seq x y z
N MET A 1 -44.49 -12.17 -47.63
CA MET A 1 -43.96 -11.91 -48.98
C MET A 1 -42.46 -12.11 -48.88
N ASP A 2 -41.93 -13.24 -49.34
CA ASP A 2 -41.59 -13.55 -50.75
C ASP A 2 -40.34 -12.75 -51.18
N ARG A 3 -39.20 -13.31 -51.63
CA ARG A 3 -38.74 -14.69 -51.98
C ARG A 3 -37.22 -14.77 -51.75
N THR A 4 -36.58 -15.76 -51.11
CA THR A 4 -36.42 -17.23 -51.35
C THR A 4 -35.49 -17.66 -52.49
N LEU A 5 -34.41 -18.39 -52.12
CA LEU A 5 -33.76 -19.51 -52.84
C LEU A 5 -33.02 -19.14 -54.16
N GLN A 6 -32.02 -19.84 -54.71
CA GLN A 6 -31.49 -21.23 -54.61
C GLN A 6 -29.93 -21.23 -54.66
N SER A 7 -29.22 -22.38 -54.75
CA SER A 7 -28.97 -23.41 -53.71
C SER A 7 -28.08 -24.55 -54.27
N THR A 8 -27.19 -25.15 -53.45
CA THR A 8 -26.43 -26.42 -53.70
C THR A 8 -25.35 -26.38 -54.81
N SER A 9 -24.29 -27.22 -54.86
CA SER A 9 -24.04 -28.56 -54.27
C SER A 9 -22.53 -28.86 -54.03
N VAL A 10 -22.12 -29.42 -52.87
CA VAL A 10 -21.75 -30.84 -52.59
C VAL A 10 -20.33 -31.30 -52.99
N LEU A 11 -19.54 -31.72 -51.99
CA LEU A 11 -18.71 -32.97 -51.90
C LEU A 11 -17.91 -32.92 -50.56
N GLN A 12 -18.44 -33.48 -49.47
CA GLN A 12 -18.19 -34.84 -48.94
C GLN A 12 -16.81 -35.08 -48.28
N THR A 13 -16.82 -35.01 -46.95
CA THR A 13 -16.40 -36.05 -46.00
C THR A 13 -15.04 -36.76 -46.19
N ALA A 14 -14.07 -36.38 -45.34
CA ALA A 14 -12.98 -37.26 -44.92
C ALA A 14 -12.50 -36.93 -43.49
N THR A 15 -13.38 -37.07 -42.49
CA THR A 15 -13.01 -36.93 -41.08
C THR A 15 -12.13 -38.11 -40.66
N ARG A 16 -10.80 -37.94 -40.68
CA ARG A 16 -9.86 -38.96 -40.19
C ARG A 16 -9.41 -38.60 -38.79
N THR A 17 -10.04 -39.24 -37.81
CA THR A 17 -9.64 -39.19 -36.40
C THR A 17 -8.18 -39.60 -36.27
N ILE A 18 -7.32 -38.67 -35.84
CA ILE A 18 -6.00 -39.02 -35.31
C ILE A 18 -6.16 -39.16 -33.80
N SER A 19 -5.90 -40.37 -33.31
CA SER A 19 -5.98 -40.70 -31.89
C SER A 19 -4.95 -39.87 -31.12
N THR A 20 -5.39 -39.30 -29.99
CA THR A 20 -4.50 -39.12 -28.85
C THR A 20 -3.97 -40.49 -28.44
N ASP A 21 -2.67 -40.71 -28.58
CA ASP A 21 -1.79 -41.55 -27.75
C ASP A 21 -0.55 -41.97 -28.54
N LEU A 22 0.56 -41.27 -28.28
CA LEU A 22 1.93 -41.81 -28.39
C LEU A 22 2.90 -40.91 -27.61
N THR A 23 2.60 -40.72 -26.32
CA THR A 23 3.53 -40.25 -25.30
C THR A 23 4.56 -41.34 -24.98
N THR A 24 5.46 -41.63 -25.94
CA THR A 24 6.58 -42.55 -25.73
C THR A 24 7.91 -41.80 -25.75
N SER A 25 8.36 -41.43 -24.55
CA SER A 25 9.76 -41.49 -24.12
C SER A 25 10.84 -41.23 -25.19
N ILE A 26 11.09 -39.97 -25.51
CA ILE A 26 12.44 -39.57 -25.93
C ILE A 26 13.26 -39.43 -24.65
N SER A 27 14.43 -40.08 -24.60
CA SER A 27 15.28 -40.10 -23.41
C SER A 27 15.88 -38.72 -23.10
N PRO A 28 16.20 -38.39 -21.83
CA PRO A 28 16.85 -37.13 -21.48
C PRO A 28 18.29 -36.95 -22.01
N ALA A 29 18.81 -37.91 -22.81
CA ALA A 29 20.24 -38.09 -23.06
C ALA A 29 20.75 -37.50 -24.40
N LEU A 30 20.04 -36.52 -24.97
CA LEU A 30 20.43 -35.79 -26.19
C LEU A 30 20.19 -34.27 -26.09
N ARG A 31 20.03 -33.74 -24.86
CA ARG A 31 19.84 -32.30 -24.60
C ARG A 31 21.12 -31.54 -24.22
N ASP A 32 22.20 -32.25 -23.92
CA ASP A 32 23.54 -31.70 -23.70
C ASP A 32 24.52 -32.28 -24.73
N GLN A 33 25.62 -31.56 -24.97
CA GLN A 33 26.67 -31.84 -25.98
C GLN A 33 26.43 -31.35 -27.42
N LEU A 34 26.06 -30.08 -27.57
CA LEU A 34 26.85 -29.20 -28.44
C LEU A 34 27.21 -27.95 -27.63
N PRO A 35 28.50 -27.62 -27.42
CA PRO A 35 28.84 -26.34 -26.80
C PRO A 35 28.37 -25.20 -27.69
N LEU A 36 27.76 -24.18 -27.07
CA LEU A 36 27.56 -22.89 -27.73
C LEU A 36 28.92 -22.38 -28.22
N PRO A 37 29.10 -22.04 -29.51
CA PRO A 37 30.28 -21.32 -29.93
C PRO A 37 30.16 -19.90 -29.38
N SER A 38 30.78 -19.64 -28.24
CA SER A 38 31.13 -18.28 -27.83
C SER A 38 32.12 -17.75 -28.87
N TYR A 39 31.63 -17.00 -29.85
CA TYR A 39 32.48 -16.30 -30.80
C TYR A 39 33.14 -15.13 -30.08
N VAL A 40 34.35 -15.38 -29.59
CA VAL A 40 35.21 -14.36 -28.97
C VAL A 40 35.71 -13.42 -30.06
N SER A 41 35.84 -12.13 -29.73
CA SER A 41 36.19 -11.07 -30.67
C SER A 41 37.66 -11.11 -31.14
N ASN A 42 37.87 -10.68 -32.39
CA ASN A 42 39.18 -10.57 -33.04
C ASN A 42 39.64 -9.11 -33.22
N ALA A 43 39.28 -8.20 -32.30
CA ALA A 43 39.68 -6.78 -32.36
C ALA A 43 41.22 -6.55 -32.42
N ASN A 44 42.02 -7.58 -32.10
CA ASN A 44 43.48 -7.55 -32.20
C ASN A 44 44.04 -7.83 -33.61
N ASP A 45 43.25 -8.38 -34.54
CA ASP A 45 43.74 -8.77 -35.89
C ASP A 45 43.64 -7.64 -36.94
N LEU A 46 43.05 -6.49 -36.59
CA LEU A 46 42.80 -5.36 -37.51
C LEU A 46 43.90 -4.27 -37.54
N PHE A 47 45.06 -4.51 -36.92
CA PHE A 47 46.21 -3.58 -36.96
C PHE A 47 47.43 -4.16 -37.69
N ASP A 48 47.60 -3.77 -38.96
CA ASP A 48 48.84 -3.26 -39.62
C ASP A 48 48.94 -3.65 -41.12
N GLY A 49 49.49 -2.75 -41.94
CA GLY A 49 50.45 -3.20 -42.95
C GLY A 49 50.05 -3.52 -44.40
N GLY A 50 48.90 -3.06 -44.92
CA GLY A 50 48.71 -2.79 -46.37
C GLY A 50 48.56 -3.94 -47.40
N ASN A 51 47.67 -3.71 -48.38
CA ASN A 51 47.61 -4.35 -49.71
C ASN A 51 47.80 -5.88 -49.82
N VAL A 52 46.97 -6.66 -49.13
CA VAL A 52 46.62 -8.03 -49.55
C VAL A 52 45.11 -8.24 -49.36
N ARG A 53 44.46 -9.05 -50.21
CA ARG A 53 43.09 -9.52 -49.95
C ARG A 53 43.10 -10.35 -48.66
N PHE A 54 42.45 -9.89 -47.60
CA PHE A 54 42.44 -10.59 -46.32
C PHE A 54 41.53 -11.81 -46.38
N ALA A 55 42.05 -12.96 -45.93
CA ALA A 55 41.27 -14.18 -45.72
C ALA A 55 40.60 -14.17 -44.32
N GLY A 56 40.07 -13.01 -43.92
CA GLY A 56 39.67 -12.70 -42.54
C GLY A 56 38.57 -11.65 -42.39
N ASP A 57 38.17 -10.96 -43.46
CA ASP A 57 36.83 -10.37 -43.52
C ASP A 57 35.82 -11.53 -43.44
N ARG A 58 34.94 -11.46 -42.44
CA ARG A 58 34.10 -12.58 -42.01
C ARG A 58 32.68 -12.49 -42.55
N TYR A 59 32.19 -11.29 -42.84
CA TYR A 59 30.80 -11.06 -43.23
C TYR A 59 30.65 -10.26 -44.53
N GLY A 60 31.67 -9.58 -45.04
CA GLY A 60 31.79 -9.11 -46.42
C GLY A 60 31.07 -7.80 -46.75
N ASP A 61 31.69 -6.93 -47.53
CA ASP A 61 31.18 -5.60 -47.88
C ASP A 61 29.91 -5.57 -48.77
N THR A 62 29.48 -6.69 -49.37
CA THR A 62 28.45 -6.73 -50.43
C THR A 62 27.41 -7.82 -50.23
N LEU A 63 26.22 -7.68 -50.85
CA LEU A 63 25.16 -8.71 -50.81
C LEU A 63 25.62 -10.05 -51.42
N ASP A 64 26.56 -10.00 -52.37
CA ASP A 64 27.16 -11.16 -53.04
C ASP A 64 28.13 -11.94 -52.13
N THR A 65 28.81 -11.23 -51.22
CA THR A 65 29.78 -11.78 -50.25
C THR A 65 29.19 -11.96 -48.86
N ALA A 66 27.91 -11.62 -48.67
CA ALA A 66 27.26 -11.52 -47.38
C ALA A 66 27.38 -12.81 -46.54
N GLY A 67 27.86 -12.67 -45.32
CA GLY A 67 28.01 -13.77 -44.39
C GLY A 67 26.65 -14.38 -44.04
N ASN A 68 26.51 -15.67 -44.32
CA ASN A 68 25.26 -16.39 -44.16
C ASN A 68 25.02 -16.76 -42.69
N ILE A 69 24.18 -16.00 -42.00
CA ILE A 69 23.72 -16.37 -40.66
C ILE A 69 22.69 -17.47 -40.83
N LEU A 70 23.01 -18.67 -40.36
CA LEU A 70 22.03 -19.75 -40.27
C LEU A 70 21.00 -19.41 -39.19
N ALA A 71 19.95 -18.67 -39.58
CA ALA A 71 18.72 -18.53 -38.82
C ALA A 71 18.24 -19.93 -38.45
N ARG A 72 18.45 -20.34 -37.19
CA ARG A 72 18.10 -21.69 -36.76
C ARG A 72 16.58 -21.82 -36.76
N VAL A 73 16.12 -22.87 -37.43
CA VAL A 73 14.72 -23.24 -37.61
C VAL A 73 13.93 -23.03 -36.31
N ASN A 74 12.76 -22.37 -36.43
CA ASN A 74 11.84 -21.94 -35.36
C ASN A 74 12.08 -20.55 -34.74
N GLY A 75 12.49 -19.55 -35.53
CA GLY A 75 12.26 -18.13 -35.22
C GLY A 75 13.00 -17.54 -34.01
N GLN A 76 13.99 -18.24 -33.46
CA GLN A 76 14.81 -17.68 -32.39
C GLN A 76 15.70 -16.55 -32.93
N GLY A 77 15.89 -15.51 -32.11
CA GLY A 77 16.82 -14.42 -32.42
C GLY A 77 18.28 -14.87 -32.52
N TRP A 78 19.13 -13.96 -32.99
CA TRP A 78 20.58 -14.13 -33.02
C TRP A 78 21.32 -12.86 -32.62
N GLN A 79 22.56 -13.04 -32.16
CA GLN A 79 23.46 -11.97 -31.71
C GLN A 79 24.84 -12.20 -32.30
N ILE A 80 25.49 -11.14 -32.76
CA ILE A 80 26.83 -11.13 -33.34
C ILE A 80 27.62 -9.96 -32.75
N GLN A 81 28.85 -10.24 -32.29
CA GLN A 81 29.83 -9.22 -31.94
C GLN A 81 30.95 -9.24 -32.98
N ASP A 82 31.23 -8.09 -33.60
CA ASP A 82 32.36 -7.90 -34.50
C ASP A 82 32.83 -6.42 -34.50
N ALA A 83 33.57 -5.95 -35.51
CA ALA A 83 34.04 -4.56 -35.59
C ALA A 83 34.09 -3.98 -37.01
N VAL A 84 33.55 -2.77 -37.20
CA VAL A 84 33.65 -2.00 -38.46
C VAL A 84 34.40 -0.68 -38.27
N GLY A 85 35.05 -0.22 -39.34
CA GLY A 85 35.82 1.02 -39.41
C GLY A 85 37.32 0.75 -39.57
N GLY A 86 38.10 1.79 -39.85
CA GLY A 86 39.52 1.62 -40.19
C GLY A 86 39.69 1.14 -41.64
N THR A 87 40.16 -0.09 -41.86
CA THR A 87 40.35 -0.70 -43.20
C THR A 87 39.13 -1.49 -43.67
N ASP A 88 38.46 -2.18 -42.75
CA ASP A 88 37.14 -2.77 -42.96
C ASP A 88 36.07 -1.68 -42.77
N LYS A 89 35.06 -1.61 -43.63
CA LYS A 89 34.06 -0.53 -43.63
C LYS A 89 32.63 -1.02 -43.48
N ILE A 90 32.34 -2.27 -43.85
CA ILE A 90 30.98 -2.78 -44.04
C ILE A 90 30.96 -4.29 -43.77
N ASP A 91 30.22 -4.72 -42.75
CA ASP A 91 29.82 -6.11 -42.60
C ASP A 91 28.42 -6.32 -43.19
N THR A 92 28.25 -7.27 -44.12
CA THR A 92 26.94 -7.61 -44.71
C THR A 92 26.45 -8.97 -44.26
N PHE A 93 25.38 -9.00 -43.49
CA PHE A 93 24.72 -10.21 -43.02
C PHE A 93 23.57 -10.60 -43.93
N ARG A 94 23.40 -11.91 -44.16
CA ARG A 94 22.24 -12.47 -44.88
C ARG A 94 21.43 -13.38 -43.96
N PHE A 95 20.10 -13.21 -43.98
CA PHE A 95 19.16 -13.99 -43.19
C PHE A 95 17.81 -14.15 -43.91
N ASP A 96 17.04 -15.16 -43.52
CA ASP A 96 15.69 -15.42 -44.02
C ASP A 96 14.65 -15.04 -42.96
N LEU A 97 13.66 -14.23 -43.33
CA LEU A 97 12.45 -14.06 -42.53
C LEU A 97 11.52 -15.28 -42.70
N PRO A 98 11.21 -16.02 -41.63
CA PRO A 98 10.34 -17.19 -41.69
C PRO A 98 8.90 -16.82 -42.06
N LEU A 99 8.09 -17.83 -42.37
CA LEU A 99 6.70 -17.65 -42.81
C LEU A 99 5.74 -17.91 -41.63
N TYR A 100 5.45 -16.87 -40.85
CA TYR A 100 4.46 -16.93 -39.75
C TYR A 100 3.01 -16.74 -40.24
N ASP A 101 2.04 -17.22 -39.45
CA ASP A 101 0.62 -17.36 -39.80
C ASP A 101 -0.02 -16.08 -40.39
N LEU A 102 -0.20 -16.07 -41.71
CA LEU A 102 -1.09 -15.19 -42.50
C LEU A 102 -1.03 -13.66 -42.26
N GLY A 103 -0.04 -13.14 -41.53
CA GLY A 103 0.08 -11.71 -41.17
C GLY A 103 1.43 -11.05 -41.51
N GLY A 104 2.41 -11.81 -41.99
CA GLY A 104 3.80 -11.35 -42.14
C GLY A 104 4.62 -11.61 -40.87
N SER A 105 5.89 -11.21 -40.89
CA SER A 105 6.84 -11.40 -39.79
C SER A 105 7.35 -10.07 -39.26
N ASN A 106 7.72 -10.08 -37.99
CA ASN A 106 8.14 -8.90 -37.27
C ASN A 106 9.65 -9.00 -37.02
N LEU A 107 10.31 -7.85 -37.01
CA LEU A 107 11.76 -7.75 -36.97
C LEU A 107 12.17 -6.58 -36.09
N HIS A 108 12.84 -6.90 -34.99
CA HIS A 108 13.61 -5.94 -34.22
C HIS A 108 15.10 -6.20 -34.44
N ILE A 109 15.85 -5.13 -34.71
CA ILE A 109 17.31 -5.12 -34.81
C ILE A 109 17.82 -4.10 -33.81
N SER A 110 18.80 -4.46 -32.98
CA SER A 110 19.59 -3.51 -32.19
C SER A 110 21.06 -3.58 -32.59
N LEU A 111 21.73 -2.43 -32.58
CA LEU A 111 23.16 -2.27 -32.85
C LEU A 111 23.76 -1.40 -31.75
N ALA A 112 24.59 -1.98 -30.88
CA ALA A 112 25.48 -1.23 -30.00
C ALA A 112 26.84 -1.00 -30.66
N GLY A 113 27.56 0.07 -30.31
CA GLY A 113 28.82 0.46 -30.95
C GLY A 113 28.67 1.68 -31.85
N SER A 114 29.75 2.17 -32.47
CA SER A 114 29.71 3.37 -33.33
C SER A 114 29.67 3.02 -34.82
N ALA A 115 28.49 2.78 -35.37
CA ALA A 115 28.24 2.44 -36.77
C ALA A 115 26.79 2.79 -37.22
N GLU A 116 26.50 2.64 -38.51
CA GLU A 116 25.14 2.65 -39.05
C GLU A 116 24.71 1.23 -39.41
N VAL A 117 23.49 0.82 -39.04
CA VAL A 117 22.86 -0.42 -39.51
C VAL A 117 21.82 -0.10 -40.60
N ARG A 118 21.81 -0.88 -41.68
CA ARG A 118 20.86 -0.76 -42.80
C ARG A 118 20.20 -2.11 -43.08
N LEU A 119 18.88 -2.15 -43.02
CA LEU A 119 18.06 -3.30 -43.42
C LEU A 119 17.70 -3.16 -44.90
N ILE A 120 18.04 -4.17 -45.69
CA ILE A 120 17.97 -4.17 -47.15
C ILE A 120 17.17 -5.39 -47.62
N ARG A 121 16.42 -5.21 -48.72
CA ARG A 121 15.78 -6.29 -49.45
C ARG A 121 16.04 -6.11 -50.94
N ASP A 122 16.84 -7.00 -51.52
CA ASP A 122 17.01 -7.09 -52.97
C ASP A 122 15.66 -7.46 -53.61
N LEU A 123 15.04 -6.51 -54.32
CA LEU A 123 13.72 -6.66 -54.92
C LEU A 123 13.79 -7.23 -56.34
N ASN A 124 14.95 -7.13 -56.98
CA ASN A 124 15.13 -7.42 -58.39
C ASN A 124 16.04 -8.63 -58.68
N GLY A 125 16.74 -9.12 -57.65
CA GLY A 125 17.58 -10.31 -57.64
C GLY A 125 18.99 -10.08 -58.21
N ASN A 126 19.46 -8.83 -58.32
CA ASN A 126 20.75 -8.51 -58.92
C ASN A 126 21.93 -8.48 -57.93
N ARG A 127 21.68 -8.58 -56.62
CA ARG A 127 22.66 -8.50 -55.51
C ARG A 127 23.45 -7.19 -55.43
N LEU A 128 22.92 -6.13 -56.00
CA LEU A 128 23.33 -4.75 -55.75
C LEU A 128 22.35 -4.13 -54.75
N ILE A 129 22.64 -2.90 -54.31
CA ILE A 129 21.72 -2.12 -53.47
C ILE A 129 21.23 -0.98 -54.36
N ASP A 130 20.04 -1.12 -54.93
CA ASP A 130 19.43 -0.11 -55.79
C ASP A 130 18.54 0.88 -54.99
N ASP A 131 18.20 2.01 -55.62
CA ASP A 131 17.32 3.02 -55.05
C ASP A 131 15.93 2.42 -54.70
N GLY A 132 15.62 2.39 -53.40
CA GLY A 132 14.37 1.85 -52.85
C GLY A 132 14.48 0.47 -52.22
N GLU A 133 15.64 -0.17 -52.25
CA GLU A 133 15.87 -1.50 -51.64
C GLU A 133 16.32 -1.44 -50.17
N VAL A 134 16.76 -0.26 -49.70
CA VAL A 134 16.97 0.02 -48.27
C VAL A 134 15.63 0.22 -47.59
N VAL A 135 15.18 -0.79 -46.83
CA VAL A 135 13.92 -0.84 -46.09
C VAL A 135 13.97 0.02 -44.82
N ALA A 136 15.15 0.12 -44.21
CA ALA A 136 15.42 0.94 -43.05
C ALA A 136 16.92 1.23 -42.90
N SER A 137 17.26 2.32 -42.23
CA SER A 137 18.56 2.50 -41.61
C SER A 137 18.42 3.20 -40.26
N ALA A 138 19.39 2.98 -39.39
CA ALA A 138 19.54 3.65 -38.10
C ALA A 138 21.04 3.81 -37.79
N ASN A 139 21.43 4.86 -37.09
CA ASN A 139 22.83 5.17 -36.81
C ASN A 139 23.06 5.52 -35.34
N THR A 140 24.30 5.40 -34.89
CA THR A 140 24.71 5.53 -33.48
C THR A 140 25.65 6.72 -33.25
N PHE A 141 25.60 7.78 -34.07
CA PHE A 141 26.65 8.83 -34.07
C PHE A 141 26.73 9.66 -32.78
N SER A 142 25.80 9.47 -31.84
CA SER A 142 25.78 10.02 -30.47
C SER A 142 26.47 9.15 -29.42
N GLY A 143 26.89 7.91 -29.75
CA GLY A 143 27.58 6.98 -28.83
C GLY A 143 26.66 5.97 -28.13
N PHE A 144 25.39 5.90 -28.52
CA PHE A 144 24.37 4.99 -27.97
C PHE A 144 23.87 4.00 -29.03
N GLY A 145 23.21 2.92 -28.61
CA GLY A 145 22.71 1.90 -29.53
C GLY A 145 21.59 2.40 -30.47
N ALA A 146 21.61 1.91 -31.71
CA ALA A 146 20.63 2.17 -32.76
C ALA A 146 19.68 0.99 -32.91
N THR A 147 18.41 1.26 -33.23
CA THR A 147 17.38 0.23 -33.38
C THR A 147 16.62 0.38 -34.69
N ILE A 148 16.25 -0.75 -35.31
CA ILE A 148 15.34 -0.82 -36.45
C ILE A 148 14.19 -1.76 -36.09
N ASP A 149 13.00 -1.18 -35.95
CA ASP A 149 11.76 -1.92 -35.76
C ASP A 149 10.95 -1.94 -37.06
N ARG A 150 10.52 -3.13 -37.49
CA ARG A 150 9.67 -3.34 -38.67
C ARG A 150 8.63 -4.41 -38.41
N SER A 151 7.41 -4.16 -38.87
CA SER A 151 6.27 -5.05 -38.72
C SER A 151 5.67 -5.47 -40.05
N ALA A 152 4.90 -6.56 -40.03
CA ALA A 152 4.20 -7.12 -41.20
C ALA A 152 5.12 -7.29 -42.42
N MET A 153 6.40 -7.58 -42.19
CA MET A 153 7.36 -7.82 -43.25
C MET A 153 6.98 -9.08 -44.01
N MET A 154 7.16 -9.05 -45.33
CA MET A 154 6.99 -10.24 -46.14
C MET A 154 8.10 -11.25 -45.79
N PHE A 155 7.76 -12.53 -45.73
CA PHE A 155 8.75 -13.59 -45.63
C PHE A 155 9.75 -13.57 -46.81
N GLY A 156 10.91 -14.18 -46.62
CA GLY A 156 11.96 -14.32 -47.63
C GLY A 156 13.31 -13.74 -47.19
N GLU A 157 14.24 -13.64 -48.14
CA GLU A 157 15.62 -13.23 -47.91
C GLU A 157 15.72 -11.71 -47.65
N TYR A 158 16.52 -11.34 -46.64
CA TYR A 158 16.87 -9.98 -46.26
C TYR A 158 18.36 -9.88 -45.93
N TYR A 159 18.86 -8.66 -46.00
CA TYR A 159 20.25 -8.32 -45.72
C TYR A 159 20.34 -7.23 -44.66
N LEU A 160 21.38 -7.28 -43.83
CA LEU A 160 21.74 -6.22 -42.90
C LEU A 160 23.17 -5.76 -43.20
N GLN A 161 23.39 -4.47 -43.36
CA GLN A 161 24.73 -3.89 -43.42
C GLN A 161 25.02 -3.07 -42.18
N VAL A 162 26.06 -3.44 -41.44
CA VAL A 162 26.66 -2.58 -40.41
C VAL A 162 27.84 -1.87 -41.06
N GLN A 163 27.87 -0.54 -41.03
CA GLN A 163 28.88 0.25 -41.75
C GLN A 163 29.45 1.40 -40.93
N ASN A 164 30.75 1.68 -41.10
CA ASN A 164 31.40 2.83 -40.48
C ASN A 164 32.47 3.45 -41.40
N TRP A 165 32.16 4.64 -41.91
CA TRP A 165 33.03 5.41 -42.81
C TRP A 165 34.20 6.11 -42.10
N GLY A 166 34.24 6.13 -40.77
CA GLY A 166 35.32 6.69 -39.97
C GLY A 166 36.65 5.93 -40.09
N ASN A 167 37.75 6.61 -39.79
CA ASN A 167 39.10 6.04 -39.87
C ASN A 167 39.50 5.19 -38.65
N ASN A 168 38.66 5.16 -37.61
CA ASN A 168 38.85 4.32 -36.43
C ASN A 168 37.93 3.10 -36.57
N SER A 169 38.41 1.92 -36.17
CA SER A 169 37.58 0.73 -36.00
C SER A 169 36.85 0.77 -34.67
N PHE A 170 35.60 0.34 -34.65
CA PHE A 170 34.77 0.25 -33.45
C PHE A 170 34.10 -1.11 -33.39
N ASN A 171 34.20 -1.76 -32.23
CA ASN A 171 33.43 -2.97 -31.97
C ASN A 171 31.93 -2.62 -31.95
N TYR A 172 31.11 -3.55 -32.42
CA TYR A 172 29.67 -3.49 -32.34
C TYR A 172 29.07 -4.81 -31.83
N ASP A 173 27.84 -4.72 -31.33
CA ASP A 173 27.01 -5.86 -30.95
C ASP A 173 25.68 -5.72 -31.72
N LEU A 174 25.46 -6.60 -32.69
CA LEU A 174 24.27 -6.64 -33.54
C LEU A 174 23.37 -7.79 -33.08
N GLN A 175 22.17 -7.45 -32.60
CA GLN A 175 21.15 -8.42 -32.20
C GLN A 175 19.93 -8.29 -33.10
N VAL A 176 19.30 -9.43 -33.43
CA VAL A 176 18.10 -9.47 -34.26
C VAL A 176 17.14 -10.53 -33.75
N SER A 177 15.86 -10.19 -33.58
CA SER A 177 14.81 -11.08 -33.06
C SER A 177 13.60 -11.19 -34.01
N TYR A 178 12.95 -12.35 -34.01
CA TYR A 178 11.98 -12.78 -35.05
C TYR A 178 10.67 -13.38 -34.55
N GLU A 179 10.55 -13.66 -33.25
CA GLU A 179 9.27 -14.12 -32.70
C GLU A 179 8.30 -12.93 -32.60
N LYS A 180 7.03 -13.28 -32.41
CA LYS A 180 5.98 -12.34 -32.01
C LYS A 180 6.52 -11.26 -31.09
N PHE A 181 6.28 -9.99 -31.43
CA PHE A 181 6.25 -8.94 -30.41
C PHE A 181 5.24 -9.39 -29.31
N ASN A 182 5.07 -8.62 -28.24
CA ASN A 182 3.68 -8.43 -27.83
C ASN A 182 2.99 -7.66 -28.98
N ASP A 183 2.52 -8.35 -30.04
CA ASP A 183 2.09 -7.78 -31.34
C ASP A 183 0.77 -6.98 -31.27
N LEU A 184 0.52 -6.38 -30.12
CA LEU A 184 -0.14 -5.10 -30.09
C LEU A 184 0.81 -4.01 -30.64
N LEU A 185 0.95 -3.98 -31.97
CA LEU A 185 0.82 -2.73 -32.73
C LEU A 185 -0.64 -2.23 -32.60
N GLY A 186 -1.05 -2.03 -31.36
CA GLY A 186 -2.40 -2.43 -30.92
C GLY A 186 -2.74 -1.93 -29.52
N LYS A 187 -2.15 -0.81 -29.12
CA LYS A 187 -2.91 0.41 -28.88
C LYS A 187 -1.99 1.59 -29.07
N GLU A 188 -2.36 2.52 -29.93
CA GLU A 188 -2.15 3.93 -29.61
C GLU A 188 -2.88 4.16 -28.27
N ARG A 189 -2.14 4.21 -27.15
CA ARG A 189 -2.73 4.48 -25.85
C ARG A 189 -2.79 5.99 -25.64
N ILE A 190 -3.98 6.54 -25.88
CA ILE A 190 -4.36 7.83 -25.31
C ILE A 190 -4.42 7.63 -23.79
N PHE A 191 -3.44 8.17 -23.06
CA PHE A 191 -3.41 8.06 -21.61
C PHE A 191 -4.49 8.96 -21.00
N ALA A 192 -5.56 8.34 -20.50
CA ALA A 192 -6.55 9.02 -19.66
C ALA A 192 -6.22 8.95 -18.16
N ASN A 193 -5.45 7.94 -17.74
CA ASN A 193 -5.04 7.64 -16.37
C ASN A 193 -3.65 6.97 -16.37
N SER A 194 -3.03 6.80 -15.19
CA SER A 194 -1.81 5.99 -15.07
C SER A 194 -2.07 4.49 -15.17
N GLU A 195 -1.16 3.77 -15.82
CA GLU A 195 -1.15 2.31 -15.94
C GLU A 195 0.24 1.75 -15.56
N ILE A 196 0.28 0.50 -15.06
CA ILE A 196 1.53 -0.26 -14.84
C ILE A 196 1.68 -1.31 -15.94
N PHE A 197 2.87 -1.41 -16.51
CA PHE A 197 3.24 -2.38 -17.54
C PHE A 197 4.44 -3.19 -17.09
N SER A 198 4.25 -4.49 -16.86
CA SER A 198 5.36 -5.42 -16.64
C SER A 198 5.89 -5.92 -18.00
N GLY A 199 7.21 -6.07 -18.14
CA GLY A 199 7.86 -6.54 -19.38
C GLY A 199 9.13 -7.35 -19.10
N PHE A 200 9.77 -7.84 -20.15
CA PHE A 200 10.92 -8.75 -20.03
C PHE A 200 11.78 -8.78 -21.29
N VAL A 201 13.05 -8.36 -21.16
CA VAL A 201 14.04 -8.38 -22.24
C VAL A 201 15.11 -9.46 -22.00
N ASP A 202 15.47 -10.21 -23.04
CA ASP A 202 16.53 -11.22 -23.04
C ASP A 202 17.13 -11.40 -24.44
N SER A 203 18.02 -12.38 -24.64
CA SER A 203 18.67 -12.63 -25.93
C SER A 203 17.73 -13.09 -27.06
N ASN A 204 16.45 -13.37 -26.77
CA ASN A 204 15.41 -13.67 -27.75
C ASN A 204 14.43 -12.49 -27.91
N ASN A 205 14.18 -11.74 -26.84
CA ASN A 205 13.43 -10.48 -26.84
C ASN A 205 14.35 -9.30 -26.48
N ALA A 206 15.17 -8.85 -27.43
CA ALA A 206 16.20 -7.84 -27.15
C ALA A 206 15.62 -6.46 -26.79
N SER A 207 14.36 -6.20 -27.13
CA SER A 207 13.70 -4.90 -26.92
C SER A 207 12.18 -5.01 -26.80
N ASP A 208 11.60 -4.26 -25.87
CA ASP A 208 10.17 -4.04 -25.69
C ASP A 208 9.84 -2.56 -25.99
N SER A 209 8.93 -2.31 -26.93
CA SER A 209 8.54 -0.95 -27.38
C SER A 209 7.06 -0.63 -27.11
N TYR A 210 6.80 0.55 -26.54
CA TYR A 210 5.48 1.07 -26.18
C TYR A 210 5.21 2.39 -26.92
N HIS A 211 4.03 2.54 -27.53
CA HIS A 211 3.61 3.78 -28.20
C HIS A 211 2.40 4.42 -27.53
N PHE A 212 2.42 5.74 -27.36
CA PHE A 212 1.35 6.51 -26.75
C PHE A 212 1.21 7.91 -27.35
N SER A 213 0.04 8.51 -27.16
CA SER A 213 -0.24 9.87 -27.60
C SER A 213 -0.79 10.73 -26.45
N LEU A 214 -0.37 12.00 -26.43
CA LEU A 214 -0.87 13.03 -25.52
C LEU A 214 -1.75 14.01 -26.32
N ASP A 215 -3.01 14.16 -25.93
CA ASP A 215 -4.00 15.00 -26.61
C ASP A 215 -3.77 16.51 -26.41
N ARG A 216 -3.00 16.87 -25.37
CA ARG A 216 -2.65 18.23 -24.97
C ARG A 216 -1.30 18.25 -24.25
N THR A 217 -0.70 19.44 -24.14
CA THR A 217 0.43 19.65 -23.23
C THR A 217 -0.02 19.43 -21.78
N GLN A 218 0.64 18.52 -21.06
CA GLN A 218 0.30 18.17 -19.68
C GLN A 218 1.50 17.60 -18.92
N ASN A 219 1.43 17.60 -17.59
CA ASN A 219 2.44 16.94 -16.76
C ASN A 219 2.39 15.43 -17.03
N PHE A 220 3.54 14.83 -17.30
CA PHE A 220 3.71 13.41 -17.55
C PHE A 220 4.79 12.83 -16.62
N ASN A 221 4.51 11.67 -16.06
CA ASN A 221 5.46 10.92 -15.25
C ASN A 221 5.76 9.56 -15.91
N LEU A 222 7.05 9.24 -15.98
CA LEU A 222 7.57 7.94 -16.37
C LEU A 222 8.46 7.43 -15.24
N ASN A 223 8.15 6.23 -14.77
CA ASN A 223 8.82 5.60 -13.65
C ASN A 223 9.14 4.14 -13.94
N LEU A 224 10.24 3.64 -13.39
CA LEU A 224 10.64 2.23 -13.42
C LEU A 224 10.62 1.64 -12.02
N ARG A 225 10.22 0.38 -11.88
CA ARG A 225 10.40 -0.38 -10.65
C ARG A 225 10.59 -1.87 -10.96
N ASN A 226 10.89 -2.67 -9.94
CA ASN A 226 11.01 -4.13 -10.04
C ASN A 226 11.94 -4.59 -11.19
N VAL A 227 12.99 -3.80 -11.46
CA VAL A 227 14.02 -4.08 -12.45
C VAL A 227 15.01 -5.05 -11.83
N ASN A 228 15.17 -6.26 -12.39
CA ASN A 228 16.01 -7.31 -11.78
C ASN A 228 17.43 -7.44 -12.35
N ALA A 229 17.75 -6.73 -13.45
CA ALA A 229 19.08 -6.68 -14.05
C ALA A 229 19.31 -5.34 -14.79
N THR A 230 20.56 -5.07 -15.18
CA THR A 230 20.92 -3.87 -15.95
C THR A 230 20.06 -3.78 -17.22
N THR A 231 19.44 -2.63 -17.44
CA THR A 231 18.43 -2.43 -18.50
C THR A 231 18.49 -0.99 -19.02
N ASP A 232 18.32 -0.82 -20.32
CA ASP A 232 18.48 0.46 -21.01
C ASP A 232 17.08 0.98 -21.40
N PHE A 233 16.75 2.23 -21.11
CA PHE A 233 15.41 2.81 -21.31
C PHE A 233 15.48 4.11 -22.11
N ARG A 234 14.64 4.24 -23.14
CA ARG A 234 14.63 5.41 -24.03
C ARG A 234 13.22 5.95 -24.27
N LEU A 235 12.97 7.21 -23.94
CA LEU A 235 11.75 7.93 -24.27
C LEU A 235 12.02 8.87 -25.46
N VAL A 236 11.17 8.83 -26.47
CA VAL A 236 11.31 9.53 -27.76
C VAL A 236 9.99 10.25 -28.08
N SER A 237 10.09 11.45 -28.64
CA SER A 237 8.95 12.24 -29.16
C SER A 237 8.92 12.15 -30.68
N ASP A 238 7.96 11.41 -31.25
CA ASP A 238 7.78 11.28 -32.71
C ASP A 238 7.23 12.60 -33.28
N GLY A 239 8.13 13.57 -33.46
CA GLY A 239 7.81 14.93 -33.86
C GLY A 239 7.41 15.02 -35.34
N ASN A 240 7.85 14.05 -36.14
CA ASN A 240 7.61 14.01 -37.57
C ASN A 240 6.56 12.95 -38.00
N ASN A 241 6.08 12.13 -37.08
CA ASN A 241 5.04 11.09 -37.23
C ASN A 241 5.41 9.98 -38.23
N ASN A 242 6.69 9.62 -38.34
CA ASN A 242 7.17 8.60 -39.29
C ASN A 242 7.23 7.18 -38.69
N GLY A 243 6.98 7.00 -37.39
CA GLY A 243 7.09 5.70 -36.72
C GLY A 243 8.53 5.22 -36.50
N ARG A 244 9.50 6.13 -36.34
CA ARG A 244 10.93 5.84 -36.17
C ARG A 244 11.49 6.62 -34.98
N ILE A 245 12.70 6.26 -34.57
CA ILE A 245 13.49 7.00 -33.59
C ILE A 245 14.53 7.79 -34.39
N ASP A 246 14.33 9.11 -34.52
CA ASP A 246 15.26 10.00 -35.21
C ASP A 246 16.18 10.75 -34.21
N ASP A 247 17.39 11.08 -34.68
CA ASP A 247 18.41 11.74 -33.87
C ASP A 247 17.98 13.19 -33.56
N GLY A 248 17.77 13.49 -32.27
CA GLY A 248 17.18 14.76 -31.79
C GLY A 248 15.73 14.66 -31.32
N GLU A 249 15.05 13.52 -31.49
CA GLU A 249 13.72 13.25 -30.94
C GLU A 249 13.75 12.55 -29.57
N ILE A 250 14.91 12.05 -29.15
CA ILE A 250 15.12 11.38 -27.87
C ILE A 250 15.02 12.40 -26.72
N LEU A 251 14.06 12.19 -25.82
CA LEU A 251 13.82 13.03 -24.63
C LEU A 251 14.52 12.50 -23.39
N VAL A 252 14.59 11.17 -23.24
CA VAL A 252 15.31 10.48 -22.16
C VAL A 252 16.06 9.31 -22.78
N ASP A 253 17.33 9.15 -22.43
CA ASP A 253 18.08 7.92 -22.60
C ASP A 253 18.70 7.61 -21.22
N TYR A 254 18.27 6.52 -20.60
CA TYR A 254 18.57 6.19 -19.21
C TYR A 254 19.08 4.76 -19.08
N TYR A 255 20.29 4.66 -18.53
CA TYR A 255 21.01 3.41 -18.35
C TYR A 255 20.95 2.96 -16.88
N TYR A 256 20.08 2.00 -16.56
CA TYR A 256 19.96 1.50 -15.20
C TYR A 256 20.95 0.36 -14.93
N GLN A 257 21.80 0.51 -13.90
CA GLN A 257 22.78 -0.50 -13.50
C GLN A 257 22.34 -1.26 -12.24
N GLY A 258 22.26 -2.59 -12.35
CA GLY A 258 21.94 -3.47 -11.22
C GLY A 258 20.45 -3.81 -11.12
N ALA A 259 19.91 -3.86 -9.91
CA ALA A 259 18.54 -4.28 -9.63
C ALA A 259 17.88 -3.40 -8.55
N THR A 260 16.59 -3.09 -8.73
CA THR A 260 15.77 -2.33 -7.77
C THR A 260 14.34 -2.87 -7.69
N THR A 261 13.80 -2.93 -6.49
CA THR A 261 12.34 -3.04 -6.26
C THR A 261 11.68 -1.68 -6.05
N GLN A 262 12.46 -0.62 -5.80
CA GLN A 262 11.97 0.73 -5.57
C GLN A 262 11.75 1.48 -6.89
N PRO A 263 10.74 2.37 -6.95
CA PRO A 263 10.54 3.26 -8.09
C PRO A 263 11.71 4.20 -8.36
N ILE A 264 11.98 4.48 -9.63
CA ILE A 264 12.93 5.47 -10.13
C ILE A 264 12.21 6.36 -11.15
N THR A 265 12.15 7.66 -10.90
CA THR A 265 11.67 8.64 -11.89
C THR A 265 12.67 8.76 -13.03
N LEU A 266 12.19 8.52 -14.26
CA LEU A 266 12.92 8.85 -15.49
C LEU A 266 12.53 10.23 -16.01
N ILE A 267 11.24 10.57 -15.91
CA ILE A 267 10.74 11.90 -16.29
C ILE A 267 9.61 12.31 -15.36
N HIS A 268 9.63 13.57 -14.96
CA HIS A 268 8.54 14.26 -14.29
C HIS A 268 8.51 15.71 -14.75
N GLN A 269 7.87 15.95 -15.90
CA GLN A 269 7.82 17.27 -16.52
C GLN A 269 6.59 17.44 -17.41
N GLN A 270 6.39 18.64 -17.95
CA GLN A 270 5.40 18.85 -19.00
C GLN A 270 5.91 18.31 -20.35
N LEU A 271 5.14 17.40 -20.93
CA LEU A 271 5.29 16.98 -22.32
C LEU A 271 4.22 17.67 -23.17
N ALA A 272 4.56 17.94 -24.43
CA ALA A 272 3.65 18.57 -25.38
C ALA A 272 2.59 17.58 -25.89
N ALA A 273 1.53 18.10 -26.51
CA ALA A 273 0.65 17.26 -27.33
C ALA A 273 1.45 16.62 -28.48
N GLY A 274 1.31 15.31 -28.70
CA GLY A 274 2.13 14.58 -29.68
C GLY A 274 2.15 13.07 -29.47
N ASN A 275 2.89 12.39 -30.34
CA ASN A 275 3.13 10.94 -30.32
C ASN A 275 4.50 10.64 -29.69
N TYR A 276 4.59 9.53 -28.95
CA TYR A 276 5.78 9.18 -28.17
C TYR A 276 6.05 7.67 -28.16
N PHE A 277 7.32 7.31 -28.22
CA PHE A 277 7.80 5.94 -28.00
C PHE A 277 8.54 5.84 -26.67
N LEU A 278 8.28 4.76 -25.92
CA LEU A 278 9.16 4.29 -24.86
C LEU A 278 9.71 2.93 -25.28
N GLN A 279 11.03 2.82 -25.37
CA GLN A 279 11.73 1.58 -25.67
C GLN A 279 12.50 1.11 -24.42
N VAL A 280 12.49 -0.20 -24.18
CA VAL A 280 13.28 -0.88 -23.16
C VAL A 280 14.15 -1.91 -23.86
N ASN A 281 15.48 -1.83 -23.70
CA ASN A 281 16.41 -2.75 -24.34
C ASN A 281 17.16 -3.59 -23.31
N GLN A 282 17.52 -4.82 -23.69
CA GLN A 282 18.52 -5.60 -22.96
C GLN A 282 19.84 -4.83 -22.93
N SER A 283 20.50 -4.81 -21.77
CA SER A 283 21.77 -4.11 -21.65
C SER A 283 22.91 -4.79 -22.42
N ASN A 284 23.47 -4.07 -23.38
CA ASN A 284 24.55 -4.56 -24.24
C ASN A 284 25.88 -4.85 -23.50
N LEU A 285 26.03 -4.34 -22.28
CA LEU A 285 27.23 -4.54 -21.46
C LEU A 285 27.12 -5.78 -20.53
N TYR A 286 25.91 -6.30 -20.31
CA TYR A 286 25.64 -7.39 -19.39
C TYR A 286 24.54 -8.29 -19.94
N GLN A 287 24.93 -9.39 -20.60
CA GLN A 287 24.07 -10.37 -21.31
C GLN A 287 23.17 -11.21 -20.35
N GLY A 288 22.43 -10.56 -19.47
CA GLY A 288 21.46 -11.15 -18.56
C GLY A 288 20.03 -10.81 -18.99
N SER A 289 19.09 -11.71 -18.71
CA SER A 289 17.66 -11.45 -18.88
C SER A 289 17.16 -10.46 -17.82
N SER A 290 16.38 -9.45 -18.20
CA SER A 290 15.83 -8.46 -17.28
C SER A 290 14.30 -8.44 -17.28
N GLN A 291 13.70 -8.63 -16.10
CA GLN A 291 12.30 -8.28 -15.84
C GLN A 291 12.24 -6.85 -15.32
N TYR A 292 11.20 -6.12 -15.69
CA TYR A 292 10.98 -4.75 -15.24
C TYR A 292 9.47 -4.42 -15.16
N GLU A 293 9.14 -3.33 -14.46
CA GLU A 293 7.82 -2.70 -14.53
C GLU A 293 7.94 -1.20 -14.79
N ILE A 294 7.15 -0.71 -15.74
CA ILE A 294 7.00 0.71 -16.05
C ILE A 294 5.70 1.23 -15.43
N MET A 295 5.74 2.41 -14.84
CA MET A 295 4.56 3.19 -14.45
C MET A 295 4.51 4.46 -15.30
N MET A 296 3.48 4.62 -16.12
CA MET A 296 3.29 5.77 -17.02
C MET A 296 1.95 6.44 -16.77
N GLY A 297 1.92 7.78 -16.76
CA GLY A 297 0.68 8.51 -16.91
C GLY A 297 0.65 9.94 -16.35
N CYS A 298 -0.46 10.61 -16.64
CA CYS A 298 -0.81 11.97 -16.25
C CYS A 298 -1.99 11.96 -15.25
N ASP A 299 -1.78 11.34 -14.09
CA ASP A 299 -2.79 11.14 -13.04
C ASP A 299 -2.85 12.28 -12.01
N TRP A 300 -3.64 12.10 -10.95
CA TRP A 300 -3.70 13.04 -9.82
C TRP A 300 -2.32 13.30 -9.20
N PHE A 301 -1.49 12.26 -9.00
CA PHE A 301 -0.17 12.39 -8.38
C PHE A 301 0.76 13.28 -9.20
N THR A 302 0.83 13.06 -10.52
CA THR A 302 1.61 13.86 -11.49
C THR A 302 1.20 15.34 -11.55
N ASN A 303 -0.04 15.64 -11.20
CA ASN A 303 -0.60 16.99 -11.28
C ASN A 303 -0.62 17.74 -9.93
N ASN A 304 -0.37 17.06 -8.81
CA ASN A 304 -0.49 17.65 -7.47
C ASN A 304 0.76 17.53 -6.60
N LEU A 305 1.74 16.72 -6.99
CA LEU A 305 3.00 16.50 -6.26
C LEU A 305 4.20 16.97 -7.11
N SER A 306 5.36 17.15 -6.49
CA SER A 306 6.63 17.48 -7.15
C SER A 306 7.83 16.78 -6.52
N ASP A 307 7.72 16.28 -5.29
CA ASP A 307 8.69 15.35 -4.74
C ASP A 307 8.52 13.96 -5.38
N ASP A 308 9.58 13.47 -6.01
CA ASP A 308 9.56 12.21 -6.75
C ASP A 308 9.40 11.01 -5.82
N ALA A 309 10.07 10.99 -4.66
CA ALA A 309 10.03 9.84 -3.75
C ALA A 309 8.62 9.61 -3.19
N ILE A 310 7.97 10.68 -2.70
CA ILE A 310 6.57 10.70 -2.23
C ILE A 310 5.62 10.39 -3.38
N MET A 311 5.76 11.06 -4.53
CA MET A 311 4.86 10.86 -5.67
C MET A 311 4.86 9.40 -6.14
N ASN A 312 6.04 8.80 -6.26
CA ASN A 312 6.18 7.44 -6.76
C ASN A 312 5.66 6.42 -5.76
N THR A 313 5.97 6.60 -4.47
CA THR A 313 5.50 5.71 -3.40
C THR A 313 3.98 5.78 -3.29
N ALA A 314 3.39 6.98 -3.33
CA ALA A 314 1.95 7.16 -3.26
C ALA A 314 1.22 6.58 -4.48
N ARG A 315 1.75 6.80 -5.69
CA ARG A 315 1.19 6.22 -6.91
C ARG A 315 1.29 4.70 -6.93
N ALA A 316 2.43 4.15 -6.55
CA ALA A 316 2.68 2.70 -6.53
C ALA A 316 1.78 1.98 -5.51
N ALA A 317 1.47 2.63 -4.38
CA ALA A 317 0.51 2.13 -3.39
C ALA A 317 -0.95 2.23 -3.87
N TYR A 318 -1.32 3.31 -4.55
CA TYR A 318 -2.70 3.54 -4.99
C TYR A 318 -3.17 2.62 -6.13
N ILE A 319 -2.32 2.32 -7.11
CA ILE A 319 -2.77 1.63 -8.34
C ILE A 319 -3.39 0.23 -8.08
N PRO A 320 -2.84 -0.65 -7.20
CA PRO A 320 -3.37 -1.99 -7.01
C PRO A 320 -4.82 -2.10 -6.50
N ASP A 321 -5.26 -1.18 -5.64
CA ASP A 321 -6.59 -1.23 -4.98
C ASP A 321 -7.40 0.08 -5.05
N SER A 322 -6.87 1.11 -5.72
CA SER A 322 -7.44 2.46 -5.83
C SER A 322 -7.62 3.18 -4.49
N ARG A 323 -6.73 2.93 -3.52
CA ARG A 323 -6.81 3.49 -2.16
C ARG A 323 -5.43 3.80 -1.58
N ILE A 324 -5.36 4.79 -0.70
CA ILE A 324 -4.22 4.95 0.22
C ILE A 324 -4.64 4.45 1.60
N GLY A 325 -4.18 3.26 1.98
CA GLY A 325 -4.42 2.66 3.29
C GLY A 325 -3.51 3.19 4.39
N HIS A 326 -3.64 2.59 5.58
CA HIS A 326 -2.88 2.99 6.77
C HIS A 326 -1.38 2.68 6.62
N GLN A 327 -1.04 1.50 6.11
CA GLN A 327 0.35 1.10 5.86
C GLN A 327 0.96 1.91 4.71
N ASP A 328 0.20 2.11 3.63
CA ASP A 328 0.64 2.90 2.48
C ASP A 328 1.06 4.31 2.90
N LEU A 329 0.28 4.97 3.76
CA LEU A 329 0.63 6.31 4.24
C LEU A 329 1.86 6.32 5.17
N ILE A 330 2.14 5.23 5.90
CA ILE A 330 3.41 5.09 6.63
C ILE A 330 4.58 5.07 5.65
N ASP A 331 4.46 4.31 4.56
CA ASP A 331 5.55 4.12 3.61
C ASP A 331 5.75 5.38 2.74
N ILE A 332 4.66 6.09 2.38
CA ILE A 332 4.68 7.42 1.76
C ILE A 332 5.32 8.47 2.66
N MET A 333 5.01 8.49 3.96
CA MET A 333 5.73 9.37 4.90
C MET A 333 7.22 8.99 4.96
N ARG A 334 7.55 7.70 4.87
CA ARG A 334 8.94 7.23 4.95
C ARG A 334 9.77 7.45 3.70
N SER A 335 9.18 7.65 2.53
CA SER A 335 9.92 8.05 1.34
C SER A 335 10.46 9.49 1.48
N ALA A 336 9.78 10.34 2.25
CA ALA A 336 10.18 11.71 2.59
C ALA A 336 11.35 11.79 3.60
N LYS A 337 12.37 10.94 3.47
CA LYS A 337 13.50 10.82 4.41
C LYS A 337 14.85 10.67 3.71
N ASP A 338 14.86 10.75 2.39
CA ASP A 338 16.03 10.47 1.54
C ASP A 338 17.23 11.39 1.82
N TYR A 339 16.97 12.65 2.21
CA TYR A 339 17.98 13.61 2.68
C TYR A 339 18.08 13.77 4.21
N GLY A 340 17.39 12.92 4.99
CA GLY A 340 17.47 12.88 6.45
C GLY A 340 16.74 13.99 7.22
N THR A 341 16.24 15.02 6.53
CA THR A 341 15.36 16.06 7.06
C THR A 341 14.22 16.34 6.10
N ILE A 342 13.01 16.51 6.62
CA ILE A 342 11.80 16.80 5.85
C ILE A 342 11.87 18.24 5.35
N ASP A 343 11.83 18.47 4.05
CA ASP A 343 11.90 19.79 3.42
C ASP A 343 10.52 20.42 3.18
N ALA A 344 10.49 21.55 2.47
CA ALA A 344 9.27 22.30 2.20
C ALA A 344 8.42 21.72 1.05
N VAL A 345 9.02 21.01 0.09
CA VAL A 345 8.34 20.30 -1.00
C VAL A 345 7.73 19.02 -0.44
N GLU A 346 8.51 18.23 0.30
CA GLU A 346 8.06 16.99 0.93
C GLU A 346 6.85 17.23 1.86
N LEU A 347 6.95 18.21 2.76
CA LEU A 347 5.85 18.54 3.67
C LEU A 347 4.60 19.05 2.94
N ARG A 348 4.77 19.80 1.84
CA ARG A 348 3.66 20.26 1.00
C ARG A 348 2.95 19.08 0.36
N ASP A 349 3.70 18.08 -0.10
CA ASP A 349 3.19 16.94 -0.86
C ASP A 349 2.51 15.91 0.04
N LEU A 350 3.08 15.62 1.22
CA LEU A 350 2.40 14.84 2.26
C LEU A 350 1.07 15.49 2.67
N LYS A 351 1.05 16.83 2.81
CA LYS A 351 -0.18 17.59 3.08
C LYS A 351 -1.16 17.55 1.90
N ALA A 352 -0.68 17.57 0.66
CA ALA A 352 -1.53 17.49 -0.53
C ALA A 352 -2.24 16.13 -0.64
N ILE A 353 -1.53 15.03 -0.38
CA ILE A 353 -2.09 13.67 -0.34
C ILE A 353 -3.22 13.58 0.68
N VAL A 354 -2.98 14.02 1.92
CA VAL A 354 -3.99 13.89 3.00
C VAL A 354 -5.12 14.90 2.86
N GLY A 355 -4.84 16.11 2.35
CA GLY A 355 -5.86 17.10 1.99
C GLY A 355 -6.83 16.62 0.90
N HIS A 356 -6.42 15.64 0.09
CA HIS A 356 -7.25 14.97 -0.91
C HIS A 356 -7.60 13.51 -0.53
N GLY A 357 -7.58 13.18 0.77
CA GLY A 357 -7.84 11.83 1.26
C GLY A 357 -9.14 11.21 0.75
N ASP A 358 -10.22 12.00 0.62
CA ASP A 358 -11.49 11.52 0.08
C ASP A 358 -11.40 11.15 -1.42
N THR A 359 -10.63 11.91 -2.22
CA THR A 359 -10.35 11.59 -3.64
C THR A 359 -9.50 10.32 -3.78
N LEU A 360 -8.59 10.10 -2.83
CA LEU A 360 -7.67 8.97 -2.78
C LEU A 360 -8.22 7.77 -1.97
N TRP A 361 -9.52 7.78 -1.65
CA TRP A 361 -10.24 6.74 -0.90
C TRP A 361 -9.58 6.36 0.45
N MET A 362 -8.81 7.30 1.02
CA MET A 362 -8.11 7.14 2.28
C MET A 362 -9.14 6.99 3.43
N PRO A 363 -9.08 5.92 4.23
CA PRO A 363 -10.06 5.67 5.28
C PRO A 363 -10.00 6.76 6.36
N LYS A 364 -11.14 7.06 6.98
CA LYS A 364 -11.27 8.25 7.84
C LYS A 364 -10.31 8.26 9.03
N ALA A 365 -10.07 7.09 9.62
CA ALA A 365 -9.08 6.90 10.67
C ALA A 365 -7.68 7.38 10.23
N THR A 366 -7.21 6.91 9.08
CA THR A 366 -5.91 7.29 8.51
C THR A 366 -5.86 8.79 8.22
N GLN A 367 -6.90 9.40 7.63
CA GLN A 367 -6.95 10.86 7.43
C GLN A 367 -6.79 11.65 8.74
N VAL A 368 -7.53 11.25 9.79
CA VAL A 368 -7.53 11.94 11.09
C VAL A 368 -6.18 11.78 11.80
N LEU A 369 -5.62 10.57 11.84
CA LEU A 369 -4.32 10.29 12.44
C LEU A 369 -3.20 11.04 11.73
N ALA A 370 -3.22 11.04 10.39
CA ALA A 370 -2.29 11.78 9.56
C ALA A 370 -2.38 13.30 9.85
N GLY A 371 -3.61 13.83 9.96
CA GLY A 371 -3.88 15.21 10.37
C GLY A 371 -3.16 15.64 11.66
N LYS A 372 -2.86 14.72 12.59
CA LYS A 372 -2.15 14.99 13.86
C LYS A 372 -0.63 14.98 13.74
N VAL A 373 -0.06 14.56 12.61
CA VAL A 373 1.38 14.62 12.34
C VAL A 373 1.80 16.05 12.01
N TRP A 374 1.05 16.75 11.16
CA TRP A 374 1.43 18.07 10.62
C TRP A 374 0.60 19.26 11.08
N ASN A 375 -0.52 19.04 11.77
CA ASN A 375 -1.21 20.12 12.47
C ASN A 375 -0.85 20.10 13.96
N PRO A 376 -0.86 21.26 14.65
CA PRO A 376 -0.67 21.31 16.10
C PRO A 376 -1.66 20.40 16.83
N ASN A 377 -1.14 19.51 17.68
CA ASN A 377 -1.92 18.65 18.55
C ASN A 377 -1.28 18.66 19.95
N LEU A 378 -2.08 18.85 20.98
CA LEU A 378 -1.62 18.98 22.36
C LEU A 378 -0.95 17.71 22.89
N ALA A 379 -1.35 16.53 22.41
CA ALA A 379 -0.68 15.27 22.74
C ALA A 379 0.74 15.22 22.17
N ASN A 380 1.03 15.87 21.03
CA ASN A 380 2.41 15.97 20.52
C ASN A 380 3.28 16.81 21.46
N GLN A 381 2.76 17.96 21.92
CA GLN A 381 3.45 18.84 22.86
C GLN A 381 3.73 18.13 24.19
N LYS A 382 2.73 17.47 24.78
CA LYS A 382 2.87 16.69 26.01
C LYS A 382 3.79 15.47 25.87
N SER A 383 4.05 15.01 24.64
CA SER A 383 4.99 13.90 24.35
C SER A 383 6.38 14.39 23.89
N GLY A 384 6.63 15.70 23.85
CA GLY A 384 7.89 16.28 23.38
C GLY A 384 8.19 15.93 21.91
N ILE A 385 7.16 15.96 21.06
CA ILE A 385 7.24 15.79 19.59
C ILE A 385 6.51 16.90 18.82
N ASP A 386 6.15 18.02 19.45
CA ASP A 386 5.58 19.16 18.74
C ASP A 386 6.58 19.85 17.79
N GLY A 387 6.12 20.84 17.03
CA GLY A 387 6.97 21.60 16.11
C GLY A 387 7.34 20.88 14.80
N PHE A 388 6.68 19.77 14.45
CA PHE A 388 6.93 19.08 13.18
C PHE A 388 6.56 19.96 11.97
N GLY A 389 7.48 20.04 11.00
CA GLY A 389 7.40 20.90 9.83
C GLY A 389 8.69 20.84 8.99
N ALA A 390 8.82 21.75 8.01
CA ALA A 390 10.00 21.80 7.15
C ALA A 390 11.25 22.12 7.98
N GLY A 391 12.31 21.33 7.79
CA GLY A 391 13.52 21.29 8.62
C GLY A 391 13.48 20.26 9.76
N SER A 392 12.38 19.52 9.97
CA SER A 392 12.33 18.44 10.97
C SER A 392 13.20 17.25 10.56
N SER A 393 13.79 16.54 11.51
CA SER A 393 14.59 15.34 11.18
C SER A 393 13.72 14.14 10.82
N ALA A 394 14.29 13.19 10.08
CA ALA A 394 13.70 11.88 9.83
C ALA A 394 13.36 11.14 11.15
N GLU A 395 14.14 11.36 12.22
CA GLU A 395 13.86 10.82 13.56
C GLU A 395 12.60 11.43 14.19
N HIS A 396 12.34 12.73 13.97
CA HIS A 396 11.12 13.40 14.42
C HIS A 396 9.90 12.82 13.69
N LEU A 397 10.01 12.57 12.38
CA LEU A 397 8.97 11.89 11.62
C LEU A 397 8.72 10.46 12.13
N GLU A 398 9.75 9.65 12.38
CA GLU A 398 9.57 8.30 12.93
C GLU A 398 8.94 8.33 14.34
N ARG A 399 9.19 9.36 15.17
CA ARG A 399 8.48 9.55 16.45
C ARG A 399 6.99 9.89 16.24
N MET A 400 6.64 10.67 15.21
CA MET A 400 5.25 10.94 14.83
C MET A 400 4.53 9.70 14.30
N ILE A 401 5.18 8.94 13.41
CA ILE A 401 4.70 7.64 12.91
C ILE A 401 4.51 6.67 14.10
N GLY A 402 5.48 6.62 15.01
CA GLY A 402 5.40 5.84 16.25
C GLY A 402 4.13 6.12 17.05
N LYS A 403 3.88 7.39 17.39
CA LYS A 403 2.68 7.81 18.14
C LYS A 403 1.39 7.52 17.39
N TRP A 404 1.25 8.04 16.17
CA TRP A 404 -0.05 8.10 15.49
C TRP A 404 -0.38 6.89 14.62
N PHE A 405 0.62 6.18 14.09
CA PHE A 405 0.42 5.07 13.15
C PHE A 405 0.84 3.70 13.69
N LEU A 406 1.71 3.65 14.69
CA LEU A 406 2.18 2.41 15.31
C LEU A 406 1.74 2.24 16.78
N GLY A 407 1.09 3.23 17.38
CA GLY A 407 0.58 3.17 18.75
C GLY A 407 1.67 2.94 19.81
N SER A 408 2.90 3.37 19.54
CA SER A 408 4.05 3.16 20.43
C SER A 408 4.10 4.10 21.63
N ASP A 409 3.34 5.20 21.60
CA ASP A 409 3.14 6.11 22.73
C ASP A 409 2.02 5.60 23.65
N ARG A 410 2.38 4.58 24.44
CA ARG A 410 1.43 3.87 25.32
C ARG A 410 1.17 4.68 26.60
N PRO A 411 -0.03 4.57 27.20
CA PRO A 411 -0.33 5.20 28.47
C PRO A 411 0.69 4.84 29.56
N GLY A 412 1.14 5.84 30.31
CA GLY A 412 2.00 5.66 31.48
C GLY A 412 1.32 4.78 32.54
N ILE A 413 2.12 3.91 33.15
CA ILE A 413 1.72 2.99 34.22
C ILE A 413 2.70 3.11 35.40
N PRO A 414 2.26 2.86 36.65
CA PRO A 414 3.16 2.76 37.79
C PRO A 414 4.09 1.54 37.70
N ASP A 415 5.12 1.49 38.55
CA ASP A 415 6.02 0.34 38.67
C ASP A 415 5.33 -0.91 39.25
N ALA A 416 4.33 -0.70 40.12
CA ALA A 416 3.51 -1.74 40.72
C ALA A 416 2.12 -1.23 41.06
N ILE A 417 1.13 -2.13 41.06
CA ILE A 417 -0.12 -1.90 41.80
C ILE A 417 0.18 -2.13 43.28
N VAL A 418 -0.22 -1.16 44.12
CA VAL A 418 -0.01 -1.19 45.56
C VAL A 418 -1.36 -1.39 46.25
N SER A 419 -1.47 -2.43 47.08
CA SER A 419 -2.64 -2.67 47.93
C SER A 419 -2.22 -2.86 49.39
N VAL A 420 -3.11 -2.54 50.33
CA VAL A 420 -2.86 -2.73 51.76
C VAL A 420 -3.85 -3.74 52.30
N THR A 421 -3.34 -4.89 52.74
CA THR A 421 -4.12 -5.91 53.45
C THR A 421 -3.82 -5.85 54.94
N VAL A 422 -4.78 -6.23 55.80
CA VAL A 422 -4.54 -6.35 57.24
C VAL A 422 -4.12 -7.78 57.57
N SER A 423 -2.94 -7.95 58.16
CA SER A 423 -2.57 -9.17 58.88
C SER A 423 -2.87 -9.00 60.38
N TRP A 424 -3.05 -10.12 61.08
CA TRP A 424 -3.31 -10.13 62.51
C TRP A 424 -2.16 -10.81 63.22
N ASP A 425 -1.34 -10.04 63.93
CA ASP A 425 -0.29 -10.56 64.81
C ASP A 425 -0.66 -10.25 66.26
N SER A 426 -0.71 -11.28 67.10
CA SER A 426 -0.90 -11.14 68.55
C SER A 426 -2.14 -10.32 68.97
N GLY A 427 -3.18 -10.30 68.13
CA GLY A 427 -4.42 -9.54 68.34
C GLY A 427 -4.38 -8.09 67.86
N LEU A 428 -3.29 -7.62 67.26
CA LEU A 428 -3.16 -6.30 66.66
C LEU A 428 -3.28 -6.37 65.13
N PRO A 429 -4.05 -5.45 64.50
CA PRO A 429 -4.07 -5.33 63.05
C PRO A 429 -2.78 -4.66 62.57
N LEU A 430 -2.02 -5.34 61.73
CA LEU A 430 -0.81 -4.83 61.09
C LEU A 430 -1.05 -4.62 59.58
N PRO A 431 -0.80 -3.41 59.04
CA PRO A 431 -0.92 -3.17 57.60
C PRO A 431 0.25 -3.83 56.86
N VAL A 432 -0.09 -4.73 55.94
CA VAL A 432 0.83 -5.36 54.98
C VAL A 432 0.65 -4.67 53.64
N VAL A 433 1.70 -3.96 53.20
CA VAL A 433 1.75 -3.33 51.88
C VAL A 433 2.18 -4.37 50.85
N ASN A 434 1.24 -4.81 50.01
CA ASN A 434 1.53 -5.66 48.88
C ASN A 434 1.90 -4.78 47.68
N ARG A 435 2.98 -5.13 46.97
CA ARG A 435 3.35 -4.54 45.69
C ARG A 435 3.33 -5.63 44.63
N ALA A 436 2.47 -5.48 43.64
CA ALA A 436 2.40 -6.36 42.47
C ALA A 436 3.01 -5.63 41.27
N PRO A 437 4.26 -5.92 40.87
CA PRO A 437 4.91 -5.26 39.73
C PRO A 437 4.10 -5.42 38.45
N ILE A 438 4.10 -4.38 37.62
CA ILE A 438 3.41 -4.38 36.33
C ILE A 438 4.32 -3.91 35.20
N ALA A 439 4.06 -4.41 34.00
CA ALA A 439 4.76 -4.01 32.79
C ALA A 439 3.89 -4.20 31.54
N TYR A 440 4.20 -3.47 30.48
CA TYR A 440 3.62 -3.72 29.17
C TYR A 440 4.12 -5.02 28.57
N GLN A 441 3.22 -5.95 28.27
CA GLN A 441 3.51 -7.17 27.52
C GLN A 441 2.57 -7.29 26.33
N ARG A 442 3.03 -7.93 25.25
CA ARG A 442 2.18 -8.18 24.07
C ARG A 442 1.06 -9.16 24.45
N ALA A 443 -0.16 -8.83 24.05
CA ALA A 443 -1.32 -9.69 24.18
C ALA A 443 -1.58 -10.48 22.88
N GLU A 444 -1.69 -11.80 23.01
CA GLU A 444 -2.26 -12.70 22.01
C GLU A 444 -3.79 -12.71 22.08
N GLY A 445 -4.45 -13.43 21.16
CA GLY A 445 -5.90 -13.51 21.06
C GLY A 445 -6.52 -12.59 19.99
N SER A 446 -7.85 -12.57 19.94
CA SER A 446 -8.62 -11.87 18.90
C SER A 446 -9.07 -10.49 19.39
N LEU A 447 -9.36 -9.57 18.46
CA LEU A 447 -10.02 -8.32 18.84
C LEU A 447 -11.42 -8.62 19.42
N PHE A 448 -12.20 -9.41 18.69
CA PHE A 448 -13.50 -9.96 19.10
C PHE A 448 -13.46 -11.49 19.09
N GLN A 449 -14.05 -12.15 20.09
CA GLN A 449 -13.94 -13.59 20.34
C GLN A 449 -15.30 -14.11 20.80
N ASN A 450 -15.98 -14.90 19.96
CA ASN A 450 -17.40 -15.30 20.15
C ASN A 450 -18.44 -14.18 20.01
N GLY A 451 -18.01 -12.94 19.77
CA GLY A 451 -18.87 -11.80 19.46
C GLY A 451 -19.05 -10.86 20.66
N ILE A 452 -19.21 -9.57 20.36
CA ILE A 452 -19.24 -8.48 21.35
C ILE A 452 -20.41 -8.67 22.32
N SER A 453 -20.12 -8.70 23.62
CA SER A 453 -21.09 -8.88 24.69
C SER A 453 -20.83 -7.94 25.86
N TYR A 454 -21.88 -7.54 26.58
CA TYR A 454 -21.73 -6.78 27.83
C TYR A 454 -21.05 -7.62 28.94
N LEU A 455 -21.02 -8.94 28.80
CA LEU A 455 -20.34 -9.87 29.73
C LEU A 455 -18.81 -9.84 29.58
N ASP A 456 -18.29 -9.25 28.50
CA ASP A 456 -16.85 -9.12 28.27
C ASP A 456 -16.26 -8.10 29.26
N ILE A 457 -17.05 -7.09 29.62
CA ILE A 457 -16.71 -5.99 30.53
C ILE A 457 -16.24 -6.52 31.89
N ASP A 458 -15.00 -6.17 32.22
CA ASP A 458 -14.26 -6.53 33.43
C ASP A 458 -13.25 -5.41 33.68
N GLN A 459 -13.52 -4.51 34.62
CA GLN A 459 -12.82 -3.21 34.77
C GLN A 459 -11.40 -3.30 35.36
N GLY A 460 -11.11 -4.30 36.19
CA GLY A 460 -9.82 -4.39 36.89
C GLY A 460 -9.50 -3.20 37.80
N ALA A 461 -8.25 -2.71 37.73
CA ALA A 461 -7.63 -1.89 38.79
C ALA A 461 -7.73 -0.35 38.65
N VAL A 462 -8.56 0.18 37.74
CA VAL A 462 -8.72 1.63 37.50
C VAL A 462 -10.16 2.09 37.81
N GLY A 463 -10.32 3.36 38.23
CA GLY A 463 -11.60 3.92 38.69
C GLY A 463 -12.49 4.50 37.58
N ASP A 464 -12.59 3.84 36.43
CA ASP A 464 -13.26 4.33 35.22
C ASP A 464 -14.59 3.61 34.91
N CYS A 465 -15.27 3.11 35.94
CA CYS A 465 -16.52 2.35 35.84
C CYS A 465 -17.59 2.98 34.93
N TYR A 466 -17.65 4.31 34.88
CA TYR A 466 -18.52 5.08 33.99
C TYR A 466 -18.29 4.77 32.50
N PHE A 467 -17.03 4.51 32.10
CA PHE A 467 -16.65 4.16 30.74
C PHE A 467 -16.97 2.68 30.45
N LEU A 468 -16.56 1.76 31.33
CA LEU A 468 -16.79 0.32 31.17
C LEU A 468 -18.29 -0.05 31.19
N ALA A 469 -19.08 0.52 32.09
CA ALA A 469 -20.53 0.31 32.11
C ALA A 469 -21.23 0.89 30.88
N SER A 470 -20.70 2.00 30.32
CA SER A 470 -21.18 2.58 29.06
C SER A 470 -20.85 1.69 27.86
N LEU A 471 -19.62 1.14 27.79
CA LEU A 471 -19.26 0.14 26.77
C LEU A 471 -20.18 -1.10 26.87
N GLY A 472 -20.48 -1.58 28.08
CA GLY A 472 -21.43 -2.67 28.31
C GLY A 472 -22.85 -2.35 27.80
N ALA A 473 -23.35 -1.15 28.07
CA ALA A 473 -24.67 -0.71 27.58
C ALA A 473 -24.73 -0.61 26.05
N VAL A 474 -23.65 -0.15 25.40
CA VAL A 474 -23.54 -0.10 23.93
C VAL A 474 -23.39 -1.49 23.33
N ALA A 475 -22.61 -2.39 23.95
CA ALA A 475 -22.44 -3.78 23.54
C ALA A 475 -23.76 -4.56 23.60
N LEU A 476 -24.59 -4.32 24.62
CA LEU A 476 -25.90 -4.95 24.77
C LEU A 476 -26.90 -4.56 23.66
N HIS A 477 -27.04 -3.26 23.38
CA HIS A 477 -28.09 -2.76 22.47
C HIS A 477 -27.63 -2.62 21.02
N THR A 478 -26.36 -2.26 20.78
CA THR A 478 -25.81 -1.99 19.45
C THR A 478 -24.36 -2.47 19.34
N PRO A 479 -24.08 -3.80 19.38
CA PRO A 479 -22.72 -4.32 19.30
C PRO A 479 -21.96 -3.86 18.04
N ASN A 480 -22.67 -3.60 16.94
CA ASN A 480 -22.08 -3.02 15.72
C ASN A 480 -21.47 -1.62 15.92
N ARG A 481 -21.90 -0.81 16.91
CA ARG A 481 -21.25 0.47 17.24
C ARG A 481 -19.88 0.26 17.91
N ILE A 482 -19.71 -0.83 18.66
CA ILE A 482 -18.42 -1.27 19.20
C ILE A 482 -17.57 -1.88 18.06
N ALA A 483 -18.14 -2.72 17.19
CA ALA A 483 -17.40 -3.25 16.04
C ALA A 483 -16.82 -2.12 15.16
N ASN A 484 -17.66 -1.14 14.80
CA ASN A 484 -17.28 0.05 14.03
C ASN A 484 -16.49 1.10 14.83
N MET A 485 -16.20 0.84 16.12
CA MET A 485 -15.29 1.66 16.91
C MET A 485 -13.82 1.36 16.56
N PHE A 486 -13.55 0.16 16.03
CA PHE A 486 -12.20 -0.31 15.71
C PHE A 486 -12.00 -0.41 14.20
N THR A 487 -10.80 -0.05 13.75
CA THR A 487 -10.27 -0.39 12.43
C THR A 487 -8.96 -1.15 12.64
N ASP A 488 -8.85 -2.37 12.10
CA ASP A 488 -7.60 -3.10 12.06
C ASP A 488 -6.70 -2.47 10.99
N ASN A 489 -5.49 -2.06 11.38
CA ASN A 489 -4.54 -1.41 10.49
C ASN A 489 -3.69 -2.41 9.68
N GLY A 490 -3.88 -3.72 9.87
CA GLY A 490 -3.15 -4.80 9.19
C GLY A 490 -1.71 -5.02 9.67
N ASN A 491 -1.15 -4.08 10.43
CA ASN A 491 0.21 -4.12 10.99
C ASN A 491 0.26 -4.55 12.47
N GLY A 492 -0.82 -5.12 13.00
CA GLY A 492 -0.93 -5.53 14.41
C GLY A 492 -1.25 -4.38 15.37
N THR A 493 -1.73 -3.24 14.86
CA THR A 493 -2.29 -2.12 15.61
C THR A 493 -3.74 -1.86 15.20
N PHE A 494 -4.48 -1.14 16.03
CA PHE A 494 -5.87 -0.78 15.76
C PHE A 494 -6.06 0.72 15.89
N ALA A 495 -6.71 1.35 14.92
CA ALA A 495 -7.23 2.70 15.09
C ALA A 495 -8.60 2.62 15.81
N VAL A 496 -8.76 3.40 16.87
CA VAL A 496 -9.93 3.36 17.77
C VAL A 496 -10.61 4.72 17.77
N ARG A 497 -11.90 4.74 17.43
CA ARG A 497 -12.73 5.92 17.24
C ARG A 497 -13.46 6.31 18.53
N PHE A 498 -13.43 7.60 18.86
CA PHE A 498 -14.38 8.25 19.78
C PHE A 498 -15.04 9.45 19.11
N PHE A 499 -16.17 9.91 19.64
CA PHE A 499 -16.81 11.16 19.23
C PHE A 499 -16.54 12.25 20.26
N VAL A 500 -15.57 13.13 20.00
CA VAL A 500 -15.24 14.23 20.91
C VAL A 500 -15.78 15.52 20.30
N ASN A 501 -16.55 16.30 21.09
CA ASN A 501 -17.28 17.48 20.61
C ASN A 501 -18.16 17.20 19.36
N GLY A 502 -18.71 15.98 19.26
CA GLY A 502 -19.54 15.55 18.13
C GLY A 502 -18.78 15.24 16.83
N GLN A 503 -17.44 15.25 16.85
CA GLN A 503 -16.59 14.90 15.72
C GLN A 503 -15.88 13.57 15.96
N GLU A 504 -15.68 12.77 14.92
CA GLU A 504 -14.85 11.57 15.02
C GLU A 504 -13.39 11.92 15.28
N ASN A 505 -12.84 11.38 16.36
CA ASN A 505 -11.43 11.43 16.69
C ASN A 505 -10.88 9.99 16.84
N TYR A 506 -9.66 9.74 16.38
CA TYR A 506 -9.05 8.41 16.31
C TYR A 506 -7.68 8.40 16.99
N VAL A 507 -7.38 7.35 17.75
CA VAL A 507 -6.02 7.05 18.25
C VAL A 507 -5.61 5.64 17.84
N THR A 508 -4.31 5.40 17.63
CA THR A 508 -3.80 4.06 17.33
C THR A 508 -3.30 3.39 18.59
N VAL A 509 -3.75 2.16 18.86
CA VAL A 509 -3.27 1.32 19.95
C VAL A 509 -2.53 0.09 19.40
N ASP A 510 -1.34 -0.18 19.93
CA ASP A 510 -0.68 -1.47 19.72
C ASP A 510 -1.23 -2.55 20.68
N ARG A 511 -0.84 -3.80 20.46
CA ARG A 511 -1.28 -4.96 21.26
C ARG A 511 -0.56 -5.13 22.60
N PHE A 512 0.23 -4.16 23.05
CA PHE A 512 0.86 -4.25 24.37
C PHE A 512 -0.09 -3.71 25.43
N LEU A 513 -0.41 -4.54 26.42
CA LEU A 513 -1.29 -4.20 27.53
C LEU A 513 -0.54 -4.32 28.86
N PRO A 514 -0.92 -3.55 29.91
CA PRO A 514 -0.33 -3.68 31.24
C PRO A 514 -0.72 -5.02 31.87
N THR A 515 0.30 -5.76 32.29
CA THR A 515 0.16 -7.09 32.90
C THR A 515 0.94 -7.16 34.21
N HIS A 516 0.47 -7.99 35.12
CA HIS A 516 1.25 -8.49 36.24
C HIS A 516 2.36 -9.46 35.76
N SER A 517 3.31 -9.78 36.63
CA SER A 517 4.41 -10.72 36.31
C SER A 517 3.96 -12.14 35.94
N ASN A 518 2.73 -12.53 36.28
CA ASN A 518 2.09 -13.80 35.90
C ASN A 518 1.28 -13.69 34.58
N GLY A 519 1.38 -12.58 33.85
CA GLY A 519 0.70 -12.35 32.58
C GLY A 519 -0.78 -11.97 32.68
N ALA A 520 -1.38 -11.93 33.87
CA ALA A 520 -2.76 -11.45 34.04
C ALA A 520 -2.83 -9.94 33.73
N PHE A 521 -3.89 -9.50 33.06
CA PHE A 521 -4.13 -8.08 32.79
C PHE A 521 -4.38 -7.30 34.09
N VAL A 522 -4.01 -6.03 34.12
CA VAL A 522 -4.10 -5.17 35.32
C VAL A 522 -5.41 -4.40 35.37
N TYR A 523 -5.75 -3.79 34.25
CA TYR A 523 -6.95 -2.98 34.03
C TYR A 523 -8.02 -3.88 33.40
N ALA A 524 -8.60 -3.51 32.26
CA ALA A 524 -9.64 -4.35 31.68
C ALA A 524 -9.19 -5.80 31.39
N ASN A 525 -10.11 -6.75 31.57
CA ASN A 525 -9.91 -8.22 31.48
C ASN A 525 -9.10 -8.88 32.62
N ASN A 526 -8.83 -8.19 33.73
CA ASN A 526 -8.05 -8.72 34.87
C ASN A 526 -8.58 -10.06 35.40
N SER A 527 -9.90 -10.19 35.54
CA SER A 527 -10.59 -11.36 36.10
C SER A 527 -10.83 -12.48 35.08
N SER A 528 -10.34 -12.37 33.84
CA SER A 528 -10.53 -13.36 32.77
C SER A 528 -9.97 -14.76 33.09
N GLY A 529 -8.99 -14.86 34.00
CA GLY A 529 -8.27 -16.09 34.30
C GLY A 529 -7.32 -16.54 33.18
N LEU A 530 -7.09 -15.70 32.19
CA LEU A 530 -6.18 -15.92 31.07
C LEU A 530 -4.90 -15.08 31.22
N GLY A 531 -3.77 -15.62 30.77
CA GLY A 531 -2.53 -14.86 30.64
C GLY A 531 -2.47 -14.16 29.28
N ASN A 532 -1.67 -13.10 29.17
CA ASN A 532 -1.53 -12.31 27.94
C ASN A 532 -1.07 -13.14 26.72
N TRP A 533 -0.41 -14.29 26.91
CA TRP A 533 -0.02 -15.22 25.84
C TRP A 533 -1.15 -16.14 25.34
N ASP A 534 -2.34 -16.11 25.94
CA ASP A 534 -3.42 -17.02 25.59
C ASP A 534 -4.17 -16.57 24.32
N ALA A 535 -4.27 -17.44 23.32
CA ALA A 535 -4.97 -17.17 22.08
C ALA A 535 -6.51 -17.07 22.22
N ARG A 536 -7.06 -17.39 23.41
CA ARG A 536 -8.48 -17.25 23.74
C ARG A 536 -8.85 -15.85 24.27
N ASN A 537 -7.87 -14.97 24.50
CA ASN A 537 -8.13 -13.61 24.94
C ASN A 537 -9.00 -12.84 23.94
N GLU A 538 -9.92 -12.04 24.48
CA GLU A 538 -10.71 -11.06 23.73
C GLU A 538 -10.25 -9.66 24.11
N LEU A 539 -9.79 -8.88 23.14
CA LEU A 539 -9.01 -7.67 23.45
C LEU A 539 -9.79 -6.36 23.33
N TRP A 540 -11.02 -6.34 22.78
CA TRP A 540 -11.70 -5.08 22.49
C TRP A 540 -11.92 -4.19 23.72
N VAL A 541 -12.24 -4.75 24.90
CA VAL A 541 -12.45 -3.95 26.11
C VAL A 541 -11.16 -3.25 26.55
N ALA A 542 -10.05 -4.01 26.66
CA ALA A 542 -8.76 -3.46 27.07
C ALA A 542 -8.12 -2.53 26.02
N LEU A 543 -8.40 -2.75 24.74
CA LEU A 543 -7.96 -1.83 23.68
C LEU A 543 -8.82 -0.56 23.61
N ALA A 544 -10.11 -0.62 23.95
CA ALA A 544 -10.97 0.55 24.12
C ALA A 544 -10.52 1.41 25.30
N GLU A 545 -10.28 0.80 26.46
CA GLU A 545 -9.78 1.44 27.69
C GLU A 545 -8.42 2.12 27.45
N LYS A 546 -7.46 1.39 26.87
CA LYS A 546 -6.16 1.96 26.46
C LYS A 546 -6.30 3.14 25.51
N ALA A 547 -7.18 3.05 24.52
CA ALA A 547 -7.43 4.13 23.58
C ALA A 547 -8.05 5.36 24.26
N TYR A 548 -8.94 5.13 25.24
CA TYR A 548 -9.56 6.20 26.03
C TYR A 548 -8.53 6.92 26.92
N ALA A 549 -7.57 6.19 27.48
CA ALA A 549 -6.40 6.79 28.15
C ALA A 549 -5.48 7.59 27.19
N GLN A 550 -5.29 7.12 25.95
CA GLN A 550 -4.49 7.84 24.94
C GLN A 550 -5.16 9.13 24.46
N ILE A 551 -6.46 9.11 24.16
CA ILE A 551 -7.17 10.30 23.65
C ILE A 551 -7.31 11.40 24.71
N ASN A 552 -7.29 11.06 26.00
CA ASN A 552 -7.23 12.03 27.11
C ASN A 552 -6.12 13.08 26.90
N GLN A 553 -4.95 12.64 26.46
CA GLN A 553 -3.77 13.50 26.30
C GLN A 553 -3.98 14.65 25.29
N GLU A 554 -4.88 14.50 24.32
CA GLU A 554 -5.14 15.49 23.27
C GLU A 554 -5.82 16.77 23.78
N TYR A 555 -6.25 16.78 25.05
CA TYR A 555 -7.05 17.86 25.63
C TYR A 555 -6.51 18.30 27.00
N ASN A 556 -6.84 19.51 27.44
CA ASN A 556 -6.58 19.94 28.80
C ASN A 556 -7.80 19.60 29.68
N GLU A 557 -7.58 19.42 30.98
CA GLU A 557 -8.68 19.28 31.95
C GLU A 557 -9.70 20.42 31.77
N PHE A 558 -9.20 21.66 31.64
CA PHE A 558 -10.00 22.85 31.32
C PHE A 558 -9.28 23.80 30.37
N GLU A 559 -10.07 24.57 29.60
CA GLU A 559 -9.64 25.80 28.94
C GLU A 559 -10.21 27.04 29.64
N TRP A 560 -9.41 28.11 29.69
CA TRP A 560 -9.76 29.36 30.37
C TRP A 560 -10.23 30.43 29.38
N LEU A 561 -11.43 30.22 28.81
CA LEU A 561 -12.05 31.13 27.84
C LEU A 561 -12.86 32.27 28.50
N GLY A 562 -12.76 32.42 29.82
CA GLY A 562 -13.50 33.40 30.62
C GLY A 562 -13.35 33.12 32.12
N PRO A 563 -14.17 33.75 32.99
CA PRO A 563 -14.06 33.58 34.45
C PRO A 563 -14.44 32.17 34.95
N VAL A 564 -14.97 31.31 34.08
CA VAL A 564 -15.35 29.92 34.38
C VAL A 564 -14.50 29.00 33.49
N PRO A 565 -13.68 28.09 34.05
CA PRO A 565 -12.99 27.06 33.28
C PRO A 565 -13.99 26.15 32.56
N ILE A 566 -13.75 25.87 31.28
CA ILE A 566 -14.61 25.01 30.46
C ILE A 566 -13.91 23.65 30.32
N PRO A 567 -14.53 22.52 30.75
CA PRO A 567 -13.98 21.19 30.54
C PRO A 567 -13.81 20.89 29.06
N THR A 568 -12.67 20.34 28.64
CA THR A 568 -12.41 19.99 27.23
C THR A 568 -12.22 18.51 27.01
N GLY A 569 -12.26 18.08 25.75
CA GLY A 569 -12.01 16.70 25.37
C GLY A 569 -13.00 15.73 25.99
N ILE A 570 -12.45 14.67 26.58
CA ILE A 570 -13.22 13.68 27.34
C ILE A 570 -13.51 14.06 28.80
N ARG A 571 -13.17 15.31 29.20
CA ARG A 571 -13.32 15.86 30.57
C ARG A 571 -12.61 15.04 31.65
N GLN A 572 -11.33 14.82 31.42
CA GLN A 572 -10.41 14.08 32.29
C GLN A 572 -9.09 14.87 32.43
N ASP A 573 -8.12 14.38 33.20
CA ASP A 573 -6.94 15.18 33.61
C ASP A 573 -5.98 15.61 32.48
N GLY A 574 -6.18 15.12 31.26
CA GLY A 574 -5.33 15.41 30.11
C GLY A 574 -4.01 14.63 30.08
N THR A 575 -3.83 13.57 30.87
CA THR A 575 -2.63 12.72 30.86
C THR A 575 -2.80 11.47 30.02
N ASN A 576 -1.73 11.02 29.33
CA ASN A 576 -1.70 9.70 28.69
C ASN A 576 -1.40 8.65 29.78
N THR A 577 -2.36 8.35 30.67
CA THR A 577 -2.24 7.33 31.72
C THR A 577 -3.60 6.71 32.01
N TYR A 578 -3.63 5.46 32.52
CA TYR A 578 -4.89 4.86 33.00
C TYR A 578 -5.43 5.60 34.23
N ALA A 579 -4.56 6.07 35.13
CA ALA A 579 -4.98 6.86 36.28
C ALA A 579 -5.71 8.16 35.86
N GLY A 580 -5.33 8.73 34.72
CA GLY A 580 -5.90 9.96 34.19
C GLY A 580 -7.33 9.85 33.66
N ILE A 581 -7.86 8.64 33.44
CA ILE A 581 -9.26 8.41 33.08
C ILE A 581 -10.14 7.95 34.27
N ALA A 582 -9.58 7.91 35.49
CA ALA A 582 -10.32 7.53 36.69
C ALA A 582 -11.19 8.68 37.22
N GLY A 583 -12.48 8.41 37.46
CA GLY A 583 -13.45 9.39 37.93
C GLY A 583 -14.02 10.26 36.81
N GLY A 584 -15.12 9.82 36.20
CA GLY A 584 -15.79 10.54 35.11
C GLY A 584 -17.29 10.25 35.04
N TRP A 585 -17.93 10.76 34.00
CA TRP A 585 -19.40 10.77 33.87
C TRP A 585 -19.86 9.85 32.74
N ALA A 586 -20.84 8.99 33.01
CA ALA A 586 -21.35 8.06 32.00
C ALA A 586 -22.11 8.79 30.87
N THR A 587 -22.75 9.92 31.17
CA THR A 587 -23.23 10.91 30.18
C THR A 587 -22.19 11.22 29.10
N ASP A 588 -20.94 11.47 29.49
CA ASP A 588 -19.87 11.85 28.57
C ASP A 588 -19.32 10.60 27.86
N ALA A 589 -19.08 9.50 28.58
CA ALA A 589 -18.64 8.24 27.97
C ALA A 589 -19.63 7.69 26.92
N LEU A 590 -20.94 7.67 27.20
CA LEU A 590 -21.98 7.30 26.23
C LEU A 590 -21.92 8.18 24.97
N THR A 591 -21.72 9.49 25.14
CA THR A 591 -21.53 10.42 24.02
C THR A 591 -20.28 10.07 23.22
N HIS A 592 -19.15 9.85 23.88
CA HIS A 592 -17.86 9.54 23.22
C HIS A 592 -17.88 8.19 22.47
N ILE A 593 -18.53 7.17 23.02
CA ILE A 593 -18.62 5.85 22.38
C ILE A 593 -19.59 5.91 21.19
N THR A 594 -20.76 6.54 21.36
CA THR A 594 -21.89 6.39 20.41
C THR A 594 -22.06 7.52 19.40
N GLY A 595 -21.64 8.75 19.73
CA GLY A 595 -21.91 9.97 18.97
C GLY A 595 -23.31 10.55 19.17
N LEU A 596 -24.14 9.89 19.99
CA LEU A 596 -25.48 10.35 20.32
C LEU A 596 -25.43 11.37 21.46
N SER A 597 -26.35 12.33 21.46
CA SER A 597 -26.62 13.13 22.66
C SER A 597 -27.18 12.24 23.77
N THR A 598 -27.02 12.68 25.03
CA THR A 598 -27.50 11.98 26.22
C THR A 598 -28.51 12.81 27.00
N ILE A 599 -29.32 12.11 27.81
CA ILE A 599 -30.20 12.69 28.81
C ILE A 599 -29.50 12.48 30.16
N PRO A 600 -28.84 13.50 30.73
CA PRO A 600 -27.96 13.31 31.87
C PRO A 600 -28.71 13.19 33.19
N ARG A 601 -28.17 12.38 34.10
CA ARG A 601 -28.38 12.39 35.55
C ARG A 601 -29.84 12.59 35.97
N GLN A 602 -30.72 11.76 35.44
CA GLN A 602 -32.13 11.76 35.82
C GLN A 602 -32.28 11.17 37.23
N ASP A 603 -32.89 11.93 38.14
CA ASP A 603 -32.95 11.61 39.57
C ASP A 603 -33.76 10.33 39.84
N LEU A 604 -33.19 9.40 40.59
CA LEU A 604 -33.88 8.20 41.09
C LEU A 604 -34.29 8.34 42.54
N SER A 605 -33.76 9.33 43.26
CA SER A 605 -33.92 9.41 44.70
C SER A 605 -35.33 9.83 45.11
N SER A 606 -35.85 9.16 46.14
CA SER A 606 -37.19 9.36 46.70
C SER A 606 -37.43 10.74 47.36
N GLY A 607 -36.44 11.65 47.33
CA GLY A 607 -36.51 13.00 47.89
C GLY A 607 -36.77 14.13 46.89
N ALA A 608 -36.82 13.85 45.59
CA ALA A 608 -37.01 14.87 44.56
C ALA A 608 -38.39 15.56 44.64
N LEU A 609 -38.39 16.89 44.69
CA LEU A 609 -39.54 17.75 45.00
C LEU A 609 -40.74 17.59 44.02
N PHE A 610 -41.69 16.68 44.30
CA PHE A 610 -43.07 16.66 43.75
C PHE A 610 -43.29 16.64 42.21
N TRP A 611 -42.26 16.74 41.37
CA TRP A 611 -42.34 16.58 39.90
C TRP A 611 -41.58 15.35 39.37
N ALA A 612 -40.90 14.58 40.23
CA ALA A 612 -40.19 13.35 39.87
C ALA A 612 -41.07 12.09 39.75
N SER A 613 -42.40 12.24 39.66
CA SER A 613 -43.32 11.11 39.54
C SER A 613 -43.35 10.54 38.11
N ASN A 614 -42.26 9.85 37.71
CA ASN A 614 -42.22 8.70 36.79
C ASN A 614 -40.80 8.22 36.40
N THR A 615 -39.71 8.66 37.04
CA THR A 615 -38.33 8.48 36.48
C THR A 615 -37.91 7.02 36.22
N VAL A 616 -38.34 6.05 37.02
CA VAL A 616 -38.12 4.60 36.73
C VAL A 616 -38.94 4.11 35.52
N SER A 617 -40.14 4.65 35.30
CA SER A 617 -40.94 4.35 34.10
C SER A 617 -40.32 4.99 32.85
N GLU A 618 -39.68 6.15 32.98
CA GLU A 618 -38.94 6.81 31.90
C GLU A 618 -37.65 6.06 31.57
N MET A 619 -36.93 5.57 32.59
CA MET A 619 -35.77 4.68 32.45
C MET A 619 -36.15 3.36 31.75
N LEU A 620 -37.26 2.74 32.15
CA LEU A 620 -37.78 1.54 31.48
C LEU A 620 -38.22 1.84 30.04
N THR A 621 -38.82 3.00 29.79
CA THR A 621 -39.17 3.45 28.44
C THR A 621 -37.92 3.65 27.58
N ALA A 622 -36.86 4.24 28.14
CA ALA A 622 -35.57 4.40 27.48
C ALA A 622 -34.96 3.04 27.07
N PHE A 623 -34.89 2.12 28.03
CA PHE A 623 -34.36 0.77 27.82
C PHE A 623 -35.15 -0.01 26.76
N ASN A 624 -36.48 0.03 26.83
CA ASN A 624 -37.37 -0.61 25.85
C ASN A 624 -37.33 0.05 24.46
N GLN A 625 -36.86 1.30 24.35
CA GLN A 625 -36.56 1.97 23.09
C GLN A 625 -35.19 1.58 22.51
N GLY A 626 -34.44 0.68 23.16
CA GLY A 626 -33.10 0.28 22.74
C GLY A 626 -32.03 1.34 22.99
N ARG A 627 -32.31 2.33 23.86
CA ARG A 627 -31.34 3.34 24.27
C ARG A 627 -30.40 2.72 25.30
N MET A 628 -29.13 3.09 25.25
CA MET A 628 -28.14 2.62 26.23
C MET A 628 -28.43 3.29 27.56
N VAL A 629 -28.71 2.50 28.60
CA VAL A 629 -29.04 2.99 29.95
C VAL A 629 -28.01 2.48 30.95
N VAL A 630 -27.53 3.37 31.80
CA VAL A 630 -26.72 3.02 32.98
C VAL A 630 -27.30 3.68 34.24
N VAL A 631 -26.98 3.11 35.40
CA VAL A 631 -27.53 3.51 36.70
C VAL A 631 -26.37 3.77 37.67
N ASN A 632 -26.45 4.89 38.39
CA ASN A 632 -25.33 5.47 39.15
C ASN A 632 -25.60 5.49 40.65
N THR A 633 -24.58 5.18 41.43
CA THR A 633 -24.51 5.48 42.87
C THR A 633 -23.54 6.65 43.09
N THR A 634 -23.93 7.61 43.94
CA THR A 634 -23.13 8.80 44.29
C THR A 634 -22.95 8.96 45.81
N ARG A 635 -23.58 8.08 46.58
CA ARG A 635 -23.33 7.92 48.01
C ARG A 635 -22.10 7.04 48.23
N PRO A 636 -21.30 7.28 49.29
CA PRO A 636 -20.29 6.31 49.74
C PRO A 636 -20.98 5.01 50.18
N ASP A 637 -20.25 3.89 50.09
CA ASP A 637 -20.77 2.51 50.18
C ASP A 637 -21.85 2.29 51.25
N ASN A 638 -23.04 1.87 50.80
CA ASN A 638 -23.94 1.09 51.64
C ASN A 638 -23.51 -0.38 51.49
N ALA A 639 -22.44 -0.74 52.20
CA ALA A 639 -21.55 -1.88 51.93
C ALA A 639 -22.23 -3.27 51.88
N ASP A 640 -23.48 -3.39 52.33
CA ASP A 640 -24.25 -4.64 52.33
C ASP A 640 -25.09 -4.85 51.05
N VAL A 641 -25.23 -3.85 50.16
CA VAL A 641 -26.28 -3.85 49.12
C VAL A 641 -25.80 -3.45 47.71
N VAL A 642 -25.06 -2.33 47.58
CA VAL A 642 -24.49 -1.83 46.32
C VAL A 642 -23.17 -1.10 46.56
N VAL A 643 -22.27 -1.15 45.57
CA VAL A 643 -21.04 -0.34 45.53
C VAL A 643 -21.40 1.15 45.36
N GLY A 644 -20.81 2.02 46.18
CA GLY A 644 -20.94 3.48 46.13
C GLY A 644 -19.99 4.15 45.14
N ASN A 645 -20.31 5.37 44.70
CA ASN A 645 -19.56 6.11 43.67
C ASN A 645 -19.29 5.29 42.39
N HIS A 646 -20.28 4.52 41.94
CA HIS A 646 -20.12 3.48 40.92
C HIS A 646 -21.23 3.49 39.87
N VAL A 647 -20.97 2.88 38.71
CA VAL A 647 -21.89 2.85 37.57
C VAL A 647 -22.17 1.41 37.16
N TYR A 648 -23.44 1.09 36.92
CA TYR A 648 -23.92 -0.23 36.52
C TYR A 648 -24.62 -0.16 35.17
N THR A 649 -24.42 -1.17 34.32
CA THR A 649 -25.17 -1.32 33.07
C THR A 649 -26.56 -1.85 33.37
N LEU A 650 -27.62 -1.21 32.84
CA LEU A 650 -28.95 -1.82 32.83
C LEU A 650 -29.02 -2.88 31.72
N THR A 651 -29.33 -4.12 32.09
CA THR A 651 -29.23 -5.29 31.19
C THR A 651 -30.56 -5.98 30.90
N GLY A 652 -31.62 -5.68 31.66
CA GLY A 652 -32.93 -6.28 31.45
C GLY A 652 -33.99 -5.79 32.41
N TYR A 653 -35.24 -6.11 32.09
CA TYR A 653 -36.40 -5.94 32.96
C TYR A 653 -37.35 -7.13 32.77
N ASP A 654 -37.71 -7.79 33.87
CA ASP A 654 -38.69 -8.86 33.90
C ASP A 654 -40.03 -8.33 34.41
N ALA A 655 -41.02 -8.24 33.52
CA ALA A 655 -42.36 -7.77 33.84
C ALA A 655 -43.17 -8.72 34.74
N SER A 656 -42.76 -9.99 34.90
CA SER A 656 -43.44 -10.97 35.74
C SER A 656 -43.05 -10.84 37.22
N THR A 657 -41.79 -10.49 37.51
CA THR A 657 -41.27 -10.22 38.85
C THR A 657 -41.20 -8.74 39.19
N GLY A 658 -41.28 -7.85 38.20
CA GLY A 658 -41.10 -6.41 38.34
C GLY A 658 -39.64 -6.01 38.60
N GLN A 659 -38.68 -6.86 38.25
CA GLN A 659 -37.26 -6.68 38.56
C GLN A 659 -36.44 -6.23 37.35
N PHE A 660 -35.62 -5.20 37.58
CA PHE A 660 -34.55 -4.76 36.71
C PHE A 660 -33.28 -5.58 36.97
N SER A 661 -32.53 -5.88 35.91
CA SER A 661 -31.27 -6.64 35.94
C SER A 661 -30.10 -5.69 35.69
N LEU A 662 -29.18 -5.56 36.65
CA LEU A 662 -28.03 -4.66 36.57
C LEU A 662 -26.72 -5.48 36.53
N TYR A 663 -25.79 -5.10 35.66
CA TYR A 663 -24.45 -5.68 35.58
C TYR A 663 -23.42 -4.72 36.20
N ASN A 664 -22.57 -5.27 37.07
CA ASN A 664 -21.47 -4.55 37.69
C ASN A 664 -20.21 -4.66 36.79
N PRO A 665 -19.64 -3.56 36.28
CA PRO A 665 -18.45 -3.61 35.41
C PRO A 665 -17.21 -4.19 36.09
N TRP A 666 -17.17 -4.31 37.42
CA TRP A 666 -16.12 -5.06 38.14
C TRP A 666 -16.16 -6.58 37.92
N LYS A 667 -17.20 -7.13 37.26
CA LYS A 667 -17.41 -8.58 37.05
C LYS A 667 -17.44 -9.41 38.35
N SER A 668 -17.51 -8.74 39.50
CA SER A 668 -17.50 -9.32 40.84
C SER A 668 -18.93 -9.55 41.35
N GLY A 669 -19.43 -10.75 41.10
CA GLY A 669 -20.72 -11.23 41.62
C GLY A 669 -21.79 -11.50 40.56
N PRO A 670 -22.96 -11.99 40.97
CA PRO A 670 -24.08 -12.25 40.06
C PRO A 670 -24.73 -10.95 39.55
N ILE A 671 -25.52 -11.07 38.49
CA ILE A 671 -26.45 -10.01 38.05
C ILE A 671 -27.28 -9.53 39.24
N LEU A 672 -27.34 -8.22 39.42
CA LEU A 672 -28.02 -7.59 40.53
C LEU A 672 -29.48 -7.31 40.16
N TYR A 673 -30.41 -8.01 40.81
CA TYR A 673 -31.84 -7.85 40.59
C TYR A 673 -32.45 -6.83 41.56
N ARG A 674 -33.26 -5.91 41.04
CA ARG A 674 -33.88 -4.82 41.82
C ARG A 674 -35.30 -4.51 41.37
N THR A 675 -36.24 -4.43 42.31
CA THR A 675 -37.57 -3.83 42.05
C THR A 675 -37.46 -2.31 41.89
N ALA A 676 -38.50 -1.68 41.34
CA ALA A 676 -38.55 -0.22 41.20
C ALA A 676 -38.32 0.55 42.51
N SER A 677 -38.83 0.07 43.66
CA SER A 677 -38.58 0.70 44.96
C SER A 677 -37.10 0.61 45.34
N GLN A 678 -36.51 -0.59 45.24
CA GLN A 678 -35.12 -0.79 45.62
C GLN A 678 -34.15 -0.01 44.71
N LEU A 679 -34.51 0.24 43.44
CA LEU A 679 -33.74 1.16 42.59
C LEU A 679 -33.71 2.59 43.15
N MET A 680 -34.85 3.10 43.64
CA MET A 680 -34.96 4.45 44.22
C MET A 680 -34.29 4.58 45.59
N ASP A 681 -34.13 3.46 46.30
CA ASP A 681 -33.47 3.39 47.60
C ASP A 681 -31.94 3.24 47.47
N ASP A 682 -31.47 2.42 46.51
CA ASP A 682 -30.05 2.06 46.32
C ASP A 682 -29.28 3.00 45.36
N PHE A 683 -29.95 3.61 44.38
CA PHE A 683 -29.32 4.40 43.32
C PHE A 683 -29.79 5.87 43.32
N ASP A 684 -28.90 6.78 42.95
CA ASP A 684 -29.19 8.22 42.97
C ASP A 684 -29.66 8.75 41.61
N SER A 685 -29.21 8.16 40.50
CA SER A 685 -29.61 8.63 39.16
C SER A 685 -29.40 7.58 38.07
N TRP A 686 -29.97 7.83 36.88
CA TRP A 686 -29.65 7.12 35.65
C TRP A 686 -29.24 8.08 34.54
N ASP A 687 -28.41 7.58 33.62
CA ASP A 687 -28.06 8.24 32.36
C ASP A 687 -28.52 7.39 31.19
N ALA A 688 -28.85 8.04 30.07
CA ALA A 688 -29.07 7.32 28.82
C ALA A 688 -28.72 8.13 27.58
N THR A 689 -28.47 7.46 26.47
CA THR A 689 -28.50 8.11 25.15
C THR A 689 -29.91 8.62 24.84
N THR A 690 -30.00 9.58 23.94
CA THR A 690 -31.21 9.89 23.17
C THR A 690 -31.53 8.75 22.20
N ALA A 691 -32.65 8.82 21.50
CA ALA A 691 -32.93 7.94 20.36
C ALA A 691 -31.89 8.18 19.25
N ALA A 692 -31.56 7.12 18.51
CA ALA A 692 -30.55 7.12 17.44
C ALA A 692 -31.08 7.62 16.10
#